data_AF-A2EJ70-F1
#
_entry.id   AF-A2EJ70-F1
#
_cell.length_a   1.000
_cell.length_b   1.000
_cell.length_c   1.000
_cell.angle_alpha   90.00
_cell.angle_beta   90.00
_cell.angle_gamma   90.00
#
_symmetry.space_group_name_H-M   'P 1'
#
loop_
_entity.id
_entity.type
_entity.pdbx_description
1 polymer ?
#
loop_
_entity_poly.entity_id
_entity_poly.type
_entity_poly.pdbx_seq_one_letter_code
_entity_poly.pdbx_strand_id
1 'polypeptide(L)'
;MLQFLIAFSSSVNAKDVFIRKILKPDYYYTLPISFDMITKRICTVNKEEGTIACPKGTNASNAAYIKTKISNLPDLVFDRRELTCNTLTTNINQKCYVDIFKNGQKINWAHPNASQTISGPIGQLLNDLNVVVYFFSGDAEAVFKLPTIKFIAKDFEIQKYGSPTKEKIKDKIYRYTVEIEPTEQFYLSPLYINNAHQRPKLYWSYNSPISRSKTDLTLTPIIANSSLIVGYDIYNDDNFIPWHARTYKNYTFMELSIHPLTKFKVSCIIMEVETKSYRDALEKWHLAFSDIYDKHGIGISYWFTWDYELMYKQDELLKSCLVNAFWGYYMLEKEPPPRIKAFRYYSPSMINNQWVKNDENIEENLRKCPNETCKMALEYGIRDIDGKLRCYDNGTTGSSCFFLISTEKKKQYQEEMKKLMDKYKFTGIAFDVFGRYDASYTDKEMPLDIYPYKILDDKNNNAEFYRLYNGALDLLKSFKQYAPNGFWINAGTTPPNVVQHIALTGSERYFNKNEFTHSRDGLWNHRFSLGSRPMTILDLSYGNQYVESAFCYCAAVGCVPSVDHYDKSQTIWYNETIRKQMTAYFDVWKPIYEEMHNDTTFMANANGQVDGGNYTDEWGSFCKKNGYCYVAFVASEKNKEYRVKVEGHPKLYYKSNAVTYEINGNEITFKSSEDFRSLIIKYDNINYSNNKKGIIAGSVIGVIVVIIVITAVVFIILKKKKENQSDAAVEHMQIV
;
A
#
# COMPACT_ATOMS: atom_id res chain seq x y z
N MET A 1 -15.83 -26.36 21.43
CA MET A 1 -15.69 -25.33 20.37
C MET A 1 -16.03 -23.94 20.92
N LEU A 2 -15.56 -23.64 22.14
CA LEU A 2 -15.92 -22.48 22.95
C LEU A 2 -14.76 -22.23 23.93
N GLN A 3 -13.59 -21.79 23.44
CA GLN A 3 -12.43 -21.46 24.31
C GLN A 3 -11.36 -20.54 23.70
N PHE A 4 -11.57 -19.96 22.51
CA PHE A 4 -10.64 -18.98 21.90
C PHE A 4 -11.22 -17.55 21.83
N LEU A 5 -12.17 -17.25 22.71
CA LEU A 5 -12.78 -15.92 22.86
C LEU A 5 -12.48 -15.41 24.27
N ILE A 6 -11.28 -14.88 24.47
CA ILE A 6 -11.01 -13.96 25.59
C ILE A 6 -10.54 -12.65 24.98
N ALA A 7 -11.26 -11.59 25.35
CA ALA A 7 -10.94 -10.22 25.10
C ALA A 7 -9.47 -9.95 25.44
N PHE A 8 -8.67 -9.58 24.44
CA PHE A 8 -7.33 -9.03 24.64
C PHE A 8 -7.48 -7.60 25.19
N SER A 9 -7.74 -7.49 26.49
CA SER A 9 -7.27 -6.37 27.30
C SER A 9 -6.20 -6.92 28.24
N SER A 10 -5.07 -6.21 28.33
CA SER A 10 -3.83 -6.50 29.07
C SER A 10 -2.74 -7.33 28.36
N SER A 11 -1.62 -6.64 28.07
CA SER A 11 -0.29 -7.08 27.64
C SER A 11 -0.19 -8.21 26.60
N VAL A 12 0.15 -7.85 25.35
CA VAL A 12 0.63 -8.83 24.36
C VAL A 12 1.97 -9.40 24.86
N ASN A 13 1.99 -10.71 25.16
CA ASN A 13 3.22 -11.42 25.50
C ASN A 13 4.00 -11.69 24.21
N ALA A 14 5.30 -11.43 24.21
CA ALA A 14 6.17 -11.65 23.06
C ALA A 14 6.02 -13.06 22.51
N LYS A 15 5.96 -14.08 23.37
CA LYS A 15 5.85 -15.50 22.96
C LYS A 15 4.57 -15.83 22.16
N ASP A 16 3.59 -14.94 22.15
CA ASP A 16 2.32 -15.11 21.44
C ASP A 16 2.27 -14.29 20.13
N VAL A 17 3.36 -13.61 19.80
CA VAL A 17 3.53 -12.83 18.56
C VAL A 17 4.25 -13.73 17.54
N PHE A 18 3.70 -13.84 16.33
CA PHE A 18 4.10 -14.77 15.27
C PHE A 18 3.58 -16.21 15.39
N ILE A 19 2.67 -16.51 14.49
CA ILE A 19 2.09 -17.82 14.26
C ILE A 19 2.57 -18.28 12.88
N ARG A 20 3.18 -19.48 12.82
CA ARG A 20 3.49 -20.18 11.58
C ARG A 20 2.33 -21.08 11.20
N LYS A 21 1.94 -21.04 9.93
CA LYS A 21 1.09 -22.05 9.29
C LYS A 21 1.98 -22.91 8.41
N ILE A 22 2.05 -24.20 8.71
CA ILE A 22 2.76 -25.19 7.89
C ILE A 22 1.75 -25.83 6.96
N LEU A 23 2.02 -25.82 5.66
CA LEU A 23 1.17 -26.51 4.68
C LEU A 23 1.17 -28.01 4.97
N LYS A 24 -0.02 -28.58 5.16
CA LYS A 24 -0.20 -30.02 5.12
C LYS A 24 -0.58 -30.46 3.70
N PRO A 25 -0.41 -31.75 3.35
CA PRO A 25 -1.01 -32.30 2.15
C PRO A 25 -2.48 -31.88 2.05
N ASP A 26 -2.91 -31.49 0.85
CA ASP A 26 -4.26 -31.00 0.59
C ASP A 26 -5.32 -31.95 1.18
N TYR A 27 -6.27 -31.39 1.94
CA TYR A 27 -7.41 -32.16 2.41
C TYR A 27 -8.50 -32.16 1.34
N TYR A 28 -8.91 -33.35 0.91
CA TYR A 28 -9.94 -33.52 -0.11
C TYR A 28 -11.27 -33.90 0.52
N TYR A 29 -12.27 -33.02 0.42
CA TYR A 29 -13.65 -33.38 0.66
C TYR A 29 -14.32 -33.75 -0.67
N THR A 30 -14.60 -35.04 -0.87
CA THR A 30 -15.35 -35.50 -2.04
C THR A 30 -16.84 -35.43 -1.73
N LEU A 31 -17.60 -34.68 -2.53
CA LEU A 31 -19.06 -34.60 -2.35
C LEU A 31 -19.68 -35.98 -2.59
N PRO A 32 -20.39 -36.57 -1.60
CA PRO A 32 -21.05 -37.84 -1.80
C PRO A 32 -22.21 -37.65 -2.79
N ILE A 33 -22.07 -38.27 -3.96
CA ILE A 33 -23.13 -38.34 -4.96
C ILE A 33 -23.41 -39.79 -5.31
N SER A 34 -24.69 -40.11 -5.53
CA SER A 34 -25.12 -41.45 -5.90
C SER A 34 -26.21 -41.41 -6.95
N PHE A 35 -26.46 -42.55 -7.60
CA PHE A 35 -27.53 -42.68 -8.59
C PHE A 35 -28.93 -42.46 -7.99
N ASP A 36 -29.10 -42.67 -6.68
CA ASP A 36 -30.37 -42.46 -5.99
C ASP A 36 -30.74 -40.98 -5.88
N MET A 37 -29.76 -40.09 -6.03
CA MET A 37 -29.96 -38.64 -6.00
C MET A 37 -30.37 -38.05 -7.36
N ILE A 38 -30.45 -38.87 -8.41
CA ILE A 38 -30.74 -38.40 -9.77
C ILE A 38 -32.25 -38.23 -9.94
N THR A 39 -32.65 -36.99 -10.21
CA THR A 39 -33.97 -36.70 -10.76
C THR A 39 -33.93 -36.96 -12.26
N LYS A 40 -34.65 -38.02 -12.67
CA LYS A 40 -34.82 -38.38 -14.07
C LYS A 40 -35.66 -37.33 -14.79
N ARG A 41 -35.32 -37.11 -16.07
CA ARG A 41 -36.13 -36.34 -17.02
C ARG A 41 -36.09 -37.08 -18.36
N ILE A 42 -35.63 -36.44 -19.44
CA ILE A 42 -35.53 -37.12 -20.75
C ILE A 42 -34.31 -38.06 -20.84
N CYS A 43 -33.36 -37.97 -19.90
CA CYS A 43 -32.27 -38.93 -19.81
C CYS A 43 -32.70 -40.20 -19.06
N THR A 44 -32.19 -41.34 -19.50
CA THR A 44 -32.35 -42.63 -18.83
C THR A 44 -31.19 -42.85 -17.85
N VAL A 45 -31.47 -43.57 -16.76
CA VAL A 45 -30.48 -43.88 -15.72
C VAL A 45 -30.48 -45.38 -15.51
N ASN A 46 -29.34 -46.02 -15.77
CA ASN A 46 -29.10 -47.43 -15.51
C ASN A 46 -28.21 -47.57 -14.27
N LYS A 47 -28.79 -48.04 -13.16
CA LYS A 47 -28.07 -48.18 -11.88
C LYS A 47 -27.12 -49.37 -11.88
N GLU A 48 -27.43 -50.43 -12.62
CA GLU A 48 -26.61 -51.64 -12.68
C GLU A 48 -25.33 -51.40 -13.47
N GLU A 49 -25.43 -50.68 -14.59
CA GLU A 49 -24.28 -50.29 -15.41
C GLU A 49 -23.57 -49.03 -14.89
N GLY A 50 -24.21 -48.30 -13.97
CA GLY A 50 -23.70 -47.03 -13.46
C GLY A 50 -23.62 -45.95 -14.54
N THR A 51 -24.67 -45.81 -15.35
CA THR A 51 -24.70 -44.88 -16.49
C THR A 51 -25.95 -43.98 -16.52
N ILE A 52 -25.79 -42.81 -17.13
CA ILE A 52 -26.84 -41.83 -17.41
C ILE A 52 -26.79 -41.54 -18.91
N ALA A 53 -27.75 -42.04 -19.67
CA ALA A 53 -27.82 -41.82 -21.11
C ALA A 53 -28.78 -40.67 -21.43
N CYS A 54 -28.27 -39.64 -22.07
CA CYS A 54 -29.01 -38.43 -22.42
C CYS A 54 -29.14 -38.32 -23.94
N PRO A 55 -30.37 -38.20 -24.48
CA PRO A 55 -30.58 -38.01 -25.92
C PRO A 55 -30.03 -36.65 -26.38
N LYS A 56 -29.83 -36.47 -27.68
CA LYS A 56 -29.38 -35.21 -28.28
C LYS A 56 -30.26 -34.01 -27.83
N GLY A 57 -29.62 -32.86 -27.57
CA GLY A 57 -30.30 -31.60 -27.32
C GLY A 57 -30.77 -31.36 -25.88
N THR A 58 -30.18 -32.04 -24.89
CA THR A 58 -30.50 -31.78 -23.48
C THR A 58 -29.93 -30.45 -22.98
N ASN A 59 -30.67 -29.79 -22.09
CA ASN A 59 -30.41 -28.49 -21.49
C ASN A 59 -30.93 -28.42 -20.04
N ALA A 60 -30.82 -27.27 -19.37
CA ALA A 60 -31.17 -27.14 -17.95
C ALA A 60 -32.63 -27.49 -17.60
N SER A 61 -33.58 -27.33 -18.53
CA SER A 61 -35.01 -27.60 -18.28
C SER A 61 -35.41 -29.05 -18.50
N ASN A 62 -34.65 -29.81 -19.30
CA ASN A 62 -35.02 -31.19 -19.68
C ASN A 62 -33.96 -32.24 -19.34
N ALA A 63 -32.71 -31.87 -19.02
CA ALA A 63 -31.66 -32.81 -18.62
C ALA A 63 -31.95 -33.46 -17.26
N ALA A 64 -31.47 -34.69 -17.08
CA ALA A 64 -31.36 -35.27 -15.75
C ALA A 64 -30.43 -34.43 -14.88
N TYR A 65 -30.67 -34.43 -13.57
CA TYR A 65 -29.83 -33.71 -12.64
C TYR A 65 -29.73 -34.40 -11.28
N ILE A 66 -28.65 -34.15 -10.57
CA ILE A 66 -28.45 -34.51 -9.16
C ILE A 66 -28.69 -33.26 -8.32
N LYS A 67 -29.42 -33.39 -7.21
CA LYS A 67 -29.53 -32.32 -6.22
C LYS A 67 -29.13 -32.88 -4.85
N THR A 68 -28.09 -32.31 -4.26
CA THR A 68 -27.58 -32.71 -2.95
C THR A 68 -27.21 -31.48 -2.11
N LYS A 69 -26.83 -31.70 -0.85
CA LYS A 69 -26.28 -30.66 0.02
C LYS A 69 -24.88 -31.02 0.46
N ILE A 70 -24.06 -30.01 0.69
CA ILE A 70 -22.78 -30.16 1.37
C ILE A 70 -23.07 -30.42 2.85
N SER A 71 -22.59 -31.54 3.38
CA SER A 71 -22.74 -31.91 4.78
C SER A 71 -21.40 -32.42 5.32
N ASN A 72 -21.23 -32.37 6.65
CA ASN A 72 -20.03 -32.85 7.33
C ASN A 72 -18.72 -32.23 6.81
N LEU A 73 -18.79 -31.00 6.30
CA LEU A 73 -17.61 -30.26 5.91
C LEU A 73 -16.80 -29.93 7.18
N PRO A 74 -15.51 -30.30 7.26
CA PRO A 74 -14.67 -29.92 8.39
C PRO A 74 -14.50 -28.39 8.44
N ASP A 75 -14.14 -27.84 9.61
CA ASP A 75 -13.86 -26.40 9.79
C ASP A 75 -12.48 -26.03 9.20
N LEU A 76 -12.33 -26.28 7.89
CA LEU A 76 -11.17 -25.99 7.06
C LEU A 76 -11.55 -24.98 5.97
N VAL A 77 -10.53 -24.33 5.40
CA VAL A 77 -10.72 -23.35 4.32
C VAL A 77 -10.58 -24.06 2.97
N PHE A 78 -11.72 -24.29 2.33
CA PHE A 78 -11.80 -24.79 0.96
C PHE A 78 -11.62 -23.62 -0.01
N ASP A 79 -10.55 -23.64 -0.80
CA ASP A 79 -10.22 -22.56 -1.74
C ASP A 79 -10.31 -22.98 -3.21
N ARG A 80 -10.29 -24.29 -3.47
CA ARG A 80 -10.39 -24.86 -4.81
C ARG A 80 -11.44 -25.96 -4.86
N ARG A 81 -12.01 -26.15 -6.05
CA ARG A 81 -12.77 -27.34 -6.40
C ARG A 81 -12.13 -28.00 -7.61
N GLU A 82 -12.20 -29.32 -7.65
CA GLU A 82 -11.94 -30.12 -8.83
C GLU A 82 -13.22 -30.83 -9.24
N LEU A 83 -13.50 -30.77 -10.53
CA LEU A 83 -14.68 -31.35 -11.10
C LEU A 83 -14.31 -32.17 -12.32
N THR A 84 -14.62 -33.46 -12.27
CA THR A 84 -14.45 -34.40 -13.37
C THR A 84 -15.81 -34.81 -13.91
N CYS A 85 -16.05 -34.54 -15.20
CA CYS A 85 -17.23 -35.05 -15.91
C CYS A 85 -16.88 -36.38 -16.56
N ASN A 86 -17.27 -37.48 -15.90
CA ASN A 86 -16.96 -38.82 -16.38
C ASN A 86 -17.94 -39.22 -17.49
N THR A 87 -17.44 -39.52 -18.69
CA THR A 87 -18.26 -39.84 -19.86
C THR A 87 -17.73 -41.05 -20.61
N LEU A 88 -18.64 -41.86 -21.17
CA LEU A 88 -18.31 -43.05 -21.98
C LEU A 88 -18.39 -42.78 -23.49
N THR A 89 -18.93 -41.64 -23.89
CA THR A 89 -19.07 -41.19 -25.28
C THR A 89 -18.03 -40.12 -25.63
N THR A 90 -17.56 -40.10 -26.88
CA THR A 90 -16.55 -39.14 -27.38
C THR A 90 -17.15 -37.82 -27.89
N ASN A 91 -18.36 -37.48 -27.46
CA ASN A 91 -19.06 -36.26 -27.88
C ASN A 91 -18.44 -35.03 -27.22
N ILE A 92 -17.80 -34.18 -28.02
CA ILE A 92 -17.07 -32.98 -27.55
C ILE A 92 -17.98 -31.90 -26.96
N ASN A 93 -19.27 -31.90 -27.29
CA ASN A 93 -20.24 -30.90 -26.85
C ASN A 93 -21.00 -31.30 -25.58
N GLN A 94 -20.78 -32.51 -25.06
CA GLN A 94 -21.39 -32.94 -23.82
C GLN A 94 -20.67 -32.32 -22.61
N LYS A 95 -21.44 -31.92 -21.58
CA LYS A 95 -20.96 -31.17 -20.42
C LYS A 95 -21.68 -31.58 -19.14
N CYS A 96 -20.98 -31.51 -18.02
CA CYS A 96 -21.61 -31.53 -16.70
C CYS A 96 -21.68 -30.10 -16.18
N TYR A 97 -22.87 -29.61 -15.79
CA TYR A 97 -23.01 -28.29 -15.19
C TYR A 97 -23.14 -28.45 -13.68
N VAL A 98 -22.22 -27.91 -12.90
CA VAL A 98 -22.31 -27.90 -11.43
C VAL A 98 -22.60 -26.49 -10.97
N ASP A 99 -23.72 -26.31 -10.28
CA ASP A 99 -24.16 -25.06 -9.66
C ASP A 99 -24.22 -25.22 -8.13
N ILE A 100 -23.71 -24.23 -7.40
CA ILE A 100 -23.77 -24.18 -5.93
C ILE A 100 -24.63 -23.00 -5.50
N PHE A 101 -25.58 -23.24 -4.60
CA PHE A 101 -26.56 -22.26 -4.14
C PHE A 101 -26.52 -22.04 -2.63
N LYS A 102 -26.67 -20.78 -2.23
CA LYS A 102 -26.93 -20.32 -0.86
C LYS A 102 -28.25 -19.56 -0.84
N ASN A 103 -29.21 -20.02 -0.02
CA ASN A 103 -30.53 -19.38 0.10
C ASN A 103 -31.21 -19.11 -1.26
N GLY A 104 -31.10 -20.07 -2.19
CA GLY A 104 -31.67 -19.96 -3.54
C GLY A 104 -30.86 -19.11 -4.54
N GLN A 105 -29.86 -18.36 -4.09
CA GLN A 105 -28.96 -17.61 -4.97
C GLN A 105 -27.77 -18.47 -5.38
N LYS A 106 -27.44 -18.46 -6.68
CA LYS A 106 -26.27 -19.16 -7.23
C LYS A 106 -25.00 -18.40 -6.82
N ILE A 107 -24.10 -19.06 -6.10
CA ILE A 107 -22.85 -18.46 -5.59
C ILE A 107 -21.60 -18.96 -6.33
N ASN A 108 -21.71 -20.08 -7.05
CA ASN A 108 -20.60 -20.65 -7.81
C ASN A 108 -21.11 -21.57 -8.92
N TRP A 109 -20.37 -21.70 -10.02
CA TRP A 109 -20.70 -22.58 -11.13
C TRP A 109 -19.46 -23.13 -11.85
N ALA A 110 -19.58 -24.28 -12.50
CA ALA A 110 -18.49 -24.91 -13.27
C ALA A 110 -19.03 -25.80 -14.40
N HIS A 111 -18.35 -25.82 -15.55
CA HIS A 111 -18.82 -26.48 -16.78
C HIS A 111 -17.70 -27.29 -17.47
N PRO A 112 -17.24 -28.42 -16.90
CA PRO A 112 -16.32 -29.35 -17.56
C PRO A 112 -16.92 -29.89 -18.86
N ASN A 113 -16.08 -30.01 -19.89
CA ASN A 113 -16.42 -30.80 -21.06
C ASN A 113 -16.21 -32.31 -20.77
N ALA A 114 -16.63 -33.15 -21.72
CA ALA A 114 -16.39 -34.60 -21.74
C ALA A 114 -14.99 -34.99 -21.25
N SER A 115 -14.92 -35.87 -20.24
CA SER A 115 -13.67 -36.45 -19.74
C SER A 115 -12.61 -35.43 -19.28
N GLN A 116 -12.97 -34.15 -19.12
CA GLN A 116 -12.08 -33.13 -18.58
C GLN A 116 -12.24 -33.04 -17.07
N THR A 117 -11.11 -32.90 -16.39
CA THR A 117 -11.07 -32.39 -15.01
C THR A 117 -10.78 -30.91 -15.07
N ILE A 118 -11.69 -30.10 -14.53
CA ILE A 118 -11.44 -28.66 -14.37
C ILE A 118 -11.23 -28.35 -12.90
N SER A 119 -10.24 -27.50 -12.61
CA SER A 119 -9.98 -26.96 -11.28
C SER A 119 -10.27 -25.46 -11.27
N GLY A 120 -10.84 -24.94 -10.19
CA GLY A 120 -11.15 -23.52 -10.08
C GLY A 120 -11.40 -23.05 -8.65
N PRO A 121 -11.27 -21.74 -8.39
CA PRO A 121 -11.44 -21.18 -7.06
C PRO A 121 -12.88 -21.32 -6.60
N ILE A 122 -13.08 -21.77 -5.37
CA ILE A 122 -14.39 -21.82 -4.74
C ILE A 122 -14.45 -20.74 -3.66
N GLY A 123 -15.56 -19.98 -3.63
CA GLY A 123 -15.81 -19.05 -2.53
C GLY A 123 -15.96 -19.79 -1.20
N GLN A 124 -16.42 -19.10 -0.15
CA GLN A 124 -16.61 -19.73 1.15
C GLN A 124 -17.58 -20.91 1.06
N LEU A 125 -17.05 -22.11 1.30
CA LEU A 125 -17.84 -23.34 1.39
C LEU A 125 -18.38 -23.49 2.81
N LEU A 126 -19.69 -23.73 2.93
CA LEU A 126 -20.38 -23.91 4.20
C LEU A 126 -21.18 -25.22 4.13
N ASN A 127 -21.45 -25.81 5.29
CA ASN A 127 -22.49 -26.83 5.38
C ASN A 127 -23.84 -26.28 4.91
N ASP A 128 -24.71 -27.17 4.44
CA ASP A 128 -26.06 -26.91 3.94
C ASP A 128 -26.19 -26.15 2.61
N LEU A 129 -25.07 -25.82 1.95
CA LEU A 129 -25.11 -25.31 0.58
C LEU A 129 -25.68 -26.37 -0.36
N ASN A 130 -26.57 -25.96 -1.25
CA ASN A 130 -27.19 -26.88 -2.22
C ASN A 130 -26.28 -26.98 -3.45
N VAL A 131 -26.01 -28.19 -3.90
CA VAL A 131 -25.26 -28.47 -5.12
C VAL A 131 -26.20 -29.14 -6.12
N VAL A 132 -26.26 -28.60 -7.34
CA VAL A 132 -27.05 -29.17 -8.44
C VAL A 132 -26.11 -29.50 -9.58
N VAL A 133 -26.20 -30.72 -10.11
CA VAL A 133 -25.38 -31.19 -11.22
C VAL A 133 -26.27 -31.58 -12.38
N TYR A 134 -26.11 -30.98 -13.56
CA TYR A 134 -26.87 -31.32 -14.75
C TYR A 134 -26.02 -32.02 -15.81
N PHE A 135 -26.65 -32.90 -16.59
CA PHE A 135 -26.00 -33.71 -17.63
C PHE A 135 -26.46 -33.29 -19.04
N PHE A 136 -25.61 -32.56 -19.76
CA PHE A 136 -25.96 -31.97 -21.06
C PHE A 136 -25.26 -32.72 -22.18
N SER A 137 -26.02 -33.24 -23.13
CA SER A 137 -25.57 -34.03 -24.27
C SER A 137 -25.10 -33.19 -25.45
N GLY A 138 -25.53 -31.93 -25.56
CA GLY A 138 -25.16 -31.09 -26.71
C GLY A 138 -25.83 -31.54 -28.00
N ASP A 139 -25.05 -31.73 -29.06
CA ASP A 139 -25.51 -31.99 -30.43
C ASP A 139 -25.52 -33.48 -30.85
N ALA A 140 -25.17 -34.39 -29.95
CA ALA A 140 -25.29 -35.83 -30.12
C ALA A 140 -25.76 -36.48 -28.80
N GLU A 141 -26.00 -37.79 -28.81
CA GLU A 141 -26.26 -38.54 -27.58
C GLU A 141 -25.03 -38.55 -26.67
N ALA A 142 -25.25 -38.69 -25.37
CA ALA A 142 -24.18 -38.70 -24.38
C ALA A 142 -24.46 -39.72 -23.28
N VAL A 143 -23.43 -40.46 -22.88
CA VAL A 143 -23.49 -41.41 -21.77
C VAL A 143 -22.52 -40.95 -20.68
N PHE A 144 -23.06 -40.57 -19.53
CA PHE A 144 -22.31 -40.12 -18.36
C PHE A 144 -22.18 -41.25 -17.34
N LYS A 145 -21.07 -41.23 -16.59
CA LYS A 145 -20.99 -41.84 -15.25
C LYS A 145 -21.24 -40.74 -14.21
N LEU A 146 -21.34 -41.13 -12.93
CA LEU A 146 -21.37 -40.15 -11.86
C LEU A 146 -20.12 -39.25 -11.94
N PRO A 147 -20.29 -37.92 -11.88
CA PRO A 147 -19.17 -37.00 -11.87
C PRO A 147 -18.38 -37.14 -10.57
N THR A 148 -17.18 -36.57 -10.51
CA THR A 148 -16.44 -36.45 -9.25
C THR A 148 -16.33 -34.99 -8.92
N ILE A 149 -16.86 -34.59 -7.75
CA ILE A 149 -16.78 -33.22 -7.24
C ILE A 149 -15.93 -33.26 -5.98
N LYS A 150 -14.70 -32.76 -6.07
CA LYS A 150 -13.81 -32.62 -4.92
C LYS A 150 -13.71 -31.15 -4.54
N PHE A 151 -13.79 -30.89 -3.26
CA PHE A 151 -13.43 -29.61 -2.67
C PHE A 151 -12.09 -29.79 -1.98
N ILE A 152 -11.14 -28.93 -2.32
CA ILE A 152 -9.78 -29.00 -1.81
C ILE A 152 -9.64 -27.91 -0.77
N ALA A 153 -9.40 -28.33 0.47
CA ALA A 153 -9.00 -27.43 1.53
C ALA A 153 -7.49 -27.39 1.61
N LYS A 154 -6.95 -26.18 1.71
CA LYS A 154 -5.61 -26.00 2.24
C LYS A 154 -5.68 -26.25 3.74
N ASP A 155 -5.12 -27.38 4.14
CA ASP A 155 -4.95 -27.69 5.55
C ASP A 155 -3.63 -27.10 6.05
N PHE A 156 -3.67 -26.56 7.25
CA PHE A 156 -2.55 -25.87 7.85
C PHE A 156 -2.37 -26.30 9.29
N GLU A 157 -1.14 -26.64 9.66
CA GLU A 157 -0.78 -26.71 11.07
C GLU A 157 -0.50 -25.31 11.60
N ILE A 158 -1.26 -24.86 12.59
CA ILE A 158 -1.02 -23.60 13.28
C ILE A 158 -0.08 -23.87 14.45
N GLN A 159 1.11 -23.29 14.40
CA GLN A 159 2.11 -23.38 15.45
C GLN A 159 2.59 -21.99 15.85
N LYS A 160 3.02 -21.82 17.10
CA LYS A 160 3.80 -20.63 17.49
C LYS A 160 5.16 -20.68 16.79
N TYR A 161 5.64 -19.56 16.29
CA TYR A 161 6.92 -19.53 15.58
C TYR A 161 8.01 -18.84 16.38
N GLY A 162 9.12 -19.56 16.57
CA GLY A 162 10.32 -19.02 17.19
C GLY A 162 10.11 -18.53 18.62
N SER A 163 10.94 -17.58 19.03
CA SER A 163 10.87 -16.91 20.33
C SER A 163 11.17 -15.43 20.10
N PRO A 164 10.16 -14.64 19.69
CA PRO A 164 10.41 -13.27 19.29
C PRO A 164 10.89 -12.43 20.47
N THR A 165 11.80 -11.51 20.17
CA THR A 165 12.27 -10.51 21.11
C THR A 165 11.34 -9.31 21.08
N LYS A 166 10.93 -8.82 22.26
CA LYS A 166 10.16 -7.59 22.42
C LYS A 166 11.09 -6.45 22.83
N GLU A 167 11.16 -5.43 21.98
CA GLU A 167 11.92 -4.19 22.22
C GLU A 167 10.93 -3.04 22.40
N LYS A 168 11.04 -2.27 23.49
CA LYS A 168 10.24 -1.05 23.68
C LYS A 168 10.86 0.08 22.86
N ILE A 169 10.14 0.60 21.86
CA ILE A 169 10.56 1.75 21.06
C ILE A 169 10.18 3.06 21.78
N LYS A 170 8.91 3.17 22.18
CA LYS A 170 8.32 4.32 22.89
C LYS A 170 7.28 3.81 23.89
N ASP A 171 6.68 4.70 24.66
CA ASP A 171 5.60 4.28 25.56
C ASP A 171 4.45 3.62 24.80
N LYS A 172 4.06 2.42 25.22
CA LYS A 172 3.05 1.57 24.56
C LYS A 172 3.34 1.20 23.11
N ILE A 173 4.58 1.36 22.64
CA ILE A 173 5.01 1.00 21.28
C ILE A 173 6.17 0.04 21.37
N TYR A 174 5.99 -1.14 20.77
CA TYR A 174 6.96 -2.22 20.85
C TYR A 174 7.28 -2.77 19.46
N ARG A 175 8.55 -3.05 19.21
CA ARG A 175 9.01 -3.88 18.10
C ARG A 175 9.05 -5.33 18.55
N TYR A 176 8.51 -6.21 17.74
CA TYR A 176 8.67 -7.65 17.90
C TYR A 176 9.47 -8.18 16.72
N THR A 177 10.56 -8.87 17.02
CA THR A 177 11.48 -9.41 16.02
C THR A 177 11.63 -10.90 16.22
N VAL A 178 11.51 -11.67 15.15
CA VAL A 178 11.80 -13.10 15.13
C VAL A 178 12.84 -13.38 14.06
N GLU A 179 13.72 -14.31 14.37
CA GLU A 179 14.71 -14.82 13.42
C GLU A 179 14.12 -16.01 12.68
N ILE A 180 14.19 -15.96 11.35
CA ILE A 180 13.73 -17.02 10.45
C ILE A 180 14.93 -17.85 10.05
N GLU A 181 14.85 -19.15 10.30
CA GLU A 181 15.84 -20.13 9.85
C GLU A 181 15.42 -20.72 8.48
N PRO A 182 16.39 -21.13 7.63
CA PRO A 182 16.11 -21.89 6.41
C PRO A 182 15.27 -23.13 6.69
N THR A 183 14.14 -23.28 6.03
CA THR A 183 13.20 -24.39 6.25
C THR A 183 12.19 -24.47 5.11
N GLU A 184 11.36 -25.52 5.11
CA GLU A 184 10.26 -25.67 4.14
C GLU A 184 9.28 -24.49 4.16
N GLN A 185 8.53 -24.36 3.08
CA GLN A 185 7.51 -23.32 2.85
C GLN A 185 6.59 -23.12 4.06
N PHE A 186 6.34 -21.86 4.41
CA PHE A 186 5.34 -21.55 5.43
C PHE A 186 4.75 -20.15 5.30
N TYR A 187 3.66 -19.95 6.05
CA TYR A 187 3.03 -18.64 6.22
C TYR A 187 3.27 -18.17 7.64
N LEU A 188 3.60 -16.90 7.80
CA LEU A 188 3.86 -16.27 9.09
C LEU A 188 2.86 -15.15 9.32
N SER A 189 2.28 -15.05 10.51
CA SER A 189 1.39 -13.93 10.87
C SER A 189 1.71 -13.41 12.26
N PRO A 190 2.05 -12.12 12.45
CA PRO A 190 2.41 -11.58 13.76
C PRO A 190 1.25 -11.60 14.77
N LEU A 191 0.06 -11.10 14.40
CA LEU A 191 -1.11 -11.05 15.28
C LEU A 191 -2.44 -11.04 14.51
N TYR A 192 -3.46 -11.67 15.08
CA TYR A 192 -4.84 -11.64 14.59
C TYR A 192 -5.64 -10.56 15.33
N ILE A 193 -6.12 -9.57 14.59
CA ILE A 193 -6.89 -8.46 15.15
C ILE A 193 -8.38 -8.73 14.98
N ASN A 194 -9.09 -8.90 16.09
CA ASN A 194 -10.56 -8.95 16.13
C ASN A 194 -11.19 -7.61 15.81
N ASN A 195 -12.29 -7.62 15.06
CA ASN A 195 -13.11 -6.45 14.77
C ASN A 195 -12.28 -5.27 14.25
N ALA A 196 -11.37 -5.58 13.31
CA ALA A 196 -10.51 -4.56 12.73
C ALA A 196 -11.34 -3.43 12.10
N HIS A 197 -10.85 -2.21 12.24
CA HIS A 197 -11.49 -1.03 11.67
C HIS A 197 -11.66 -1.19 10.16
N GLN A 198 -12.83 -0.76 9.68
CA GLN A 198 -13.06 -0.68 8.25
C GLN A 198 -12.19 0.41 7.64
N ARG A 199 -11.66 0.13 6.45
CA ARG A 199 -10.91 1.12 5.68
C ARG A 199 -11.83 2.23 5.18
N PRO A 200 -11.29 3.44 4.98
CA PRO A 200 -12.00 4.48 4.23
C PRO A 200 -12.43 3.96 2.85
N LYS A 201 -13.56 4.44 2.33
CA LYS A 201 -14.10 4.01 1.02
C LYS A 201 -13.15 4.30 -0.16
N LEU A 202 -12.20 5.22 0.03
CA LEU A 202 -11.18 5.58 -0.95
C LEU A 202 -10.02 4.60 -1.04
N TYR A 203 -9.98 3.62 -0.14
CA TYR A 203 -8.99 2.58 -0.14
C TYR A 203 -9.55 1.40 -0.96
N TRP A 204 -9.10 1.24 -2.21
CA TRP A 204 -9.55 0.13 -3.07
C TRP A 204 -9.38 -1.24 -2.40
N SER A 205 -8.18 -1.52 -1.88
CA SER A 205 -7.83 -2.78 -1.22
C SER A 205 -6.68 -2.54 -0.24
N TYR A 206 -6.63 -3.27 0.87
CA TYR A 206 -5.43 -3.32 1.71
C TYR A 206 -4.22 -3.74 0.89
N ASN A 207 -4.44 -4.58 -0.13
CA ASN A 207 -3.41 -5.18 -0.95
C ASN A 207 -3.48 -4.73 -2.42
N SER A 208 -2.33 -4.63 -3.06
CA SER A 208 -2.17 -4.39 -4.48
C SER A 208 -1.64 -5.64 -5.18
N PRO A 209 -2.15 -5.98 -6.37
CA PRO A 209 -1.68 -7.16 -7.10
C PRO A 209 -0.18 -7.05 -7.43
N ILE A 210 0.52 -8.17 -7.32
CA ILE A 210 1.88 -8.31 -7.83
C ILE A 210 1.79 -8.60 -9.33
N SER A 211 2.47 -7.81 -10.15
CA SER A 211 2.49 -8.04 -11.59
C SER A 211 3.04 -9.43 -11.89
N ARG A 212 2.39 -10.17 -12.79
CA ARG A 212 2.72 -11.56 -13.18
C ARG A 212 2.53 -12.63 -12.10
N SER A 213 1.97 -12.28 -10.95
CA SER A 213 1.53 -13.25 -9.94
C SER A 213 0.03 -13.10 -9.68
N LYS A 214 -0.60 -14.15 -9.15
CA LYS A 214 -1.97 -14.10 -8.65
C LYS A 214 -2.04 -13.58 -7.21
N THR A 215 -0.92 -13.52 -6.50
CA THR A 215 -0.85 -12.96 -5.16
C THR A 215 -0.79 -11.43 -5.17
N ASP A 216 -0.93 -10.84 -3.99
CA ASP A 216 -1.07 -9.40 -3.76
C ASP A 216 -0.18 -8.94 -2.59
N LEU A 217 0.02 -7.66 -2.32
CA LEU A 217 0.83 -7.19 -1.17
C LEU A 217 0.20 -6.00 -0.52
N THR A 218 0.28 -5.93 0.81
CA THR A 218 -0.32 -4.82 1.52
C THR A 218 0.41 -3.50 1.22
N LEU A 219 -0.38 -2.47 0.94
CA LEU A 219 0.10 -1.11 0.75
C LEU A 219 -0.12 -0.25 1.99
N THR A 220 -0.96 -0.69 2.92
CA THR A 220 -1.20 0.02 4.18
C THR A 220 -0.05 -0.20 5.14
N PRO A 221 0.38 0.85 5.88
CA PRO A 221 1.38 0.67 6.93
C PRO A 221 0.85 -0.14 8.12
N ILE A 222 -0.48 -0.22 8.30
CA ILE A 222 -1.11 -0.77 9.50
C ILE A 222 -2.40 -1.56 9.21
N ILE A 223 -2.73 -2.44 10.15
CA ILE A 223 -4.08 -2.89 10.46
C ILE A 223 -4.36 -2.53 11.93
N ALA A 224 -5.61 -2.23 12.28
CA ALA A 224 -5.94 -1.75 13.63
C ALA A 224 -7.37 -2.12 14.05
N ASN A 225 -7.61 -2.16 15.36
CA ASN A 225 -8.93 -2.14 15.99
C ASN A 225 -8.98 -1.11 17.13
N SER A 226 -10.00 -1.19 17.98
CA SER A 226 -10.22 -0.20 19.04
C SER A 226 -9.12 -0.07 20.09
N SER A 227 -8.18 -1.03 20.20
CA SER A 227 -7.14 -1.03 21.24
C SER A 227 -5.72 -1.27 20.73
N LEU A 228 -5.55 -1.72 19.49
CA LEU A 228 -4.26 -2.12 18.94
C LEU A 228 -4.07 -1.61 17.52
N ILE A 229 -2.83 -1.24 17.22
CA ILE A 229 -2.32 -1.03 15.86
C ILE A 229 -1.18 -2.01 15.64
N VAL A 230 -1.23 -2.78 14.55
CA VAL A 230 -0.14 -3.66 14.11
C VAL A 230 0.31 -3.19 12.74
N GLY A 231 1.58 -2.87 12.60
CA GLY A 231 2.14 -2.31 11.37
C GLY A 231 3.50 -2.84 11.01
N TYR A 232 3.96 -2.40 9.85
CA TYR A 232 5.32 -2.66 9.37
C TYR A 232 6.34 -2.17 10.38
N ASP A 233 7.46 -2.88 10.50
CA ASP A 233 8.66 -2.28 11.07
C ASP A 233 9.28 -1.32 10.06
N ILE A 234 8.82 -0.07 10.11
CA ILE A 234 9.23 1.02 9.21
C ILE A 234 10.69 1.45 9.39
N TYR A 235 11.37 0.94 10.41
CA TYR A 235 12.80 1.15 10.64
C TYR A 235 13.65 0.00 10.11
N ASN A 236 13.07 -1.17 9.88
CA ASN A 236 13.80 -2.32 9.36
C ASN A 236 14.04 -2.14 7.85
N ASP A 237 15.29 -1.85 7.49
CA ASP A 237 15.78 -1.85 6.11
C ASP A 237 16.66 -3.06 5.81
N ASP A 238 16.74 -4.08 6.68
CA ASP A 238 17.52 -5.29 6.41
C ASP A 238 16.97 -6.03 5.19
N ASN A 239 15.67 -6.30 5.20
CA ASN A 239 14.96 -7.05 4.17
C ASN A 239 13.59 -6.44 3.88
N PHE A 240 13.15 -6.55 2.63
CA PHE A 240 11.79 -6.15 2.27
C PHE A 240 10.79 -7.18 2.78
N ILE A 241 9.93 -6.92 3.75
CA ILE A 241 8.95 -7.93 4.16
C ILE A 241 7.62 -7.77 3.40
N PRO A 242 7.28 -8.67 2.45
CA PRO A 242 6.05 -8.62 1.65
C PRO A 242 4.84 -9.08 2.44
N TRP A 243 4.38 -8.27 3.40
CA TRP A 243 3.13 -8.58 4.09
C TRP A 243 1.94 -8.55 3.15
N HIS A 244 0.95 -9.38 3.42
CA HIS A 244 -0.38 -9.41 2.85
C HIS A 244 -1.37 -9.12 3.98
N ALA A 245 -2.33 -8.22 3.81
CA ALA A 245 -3.44 -8.15 4.75
C ALA A 245 -4.50 -9.18 4.36
N ARG A 246 -4.92 -10.02 5.30
CA ARG A 246 -5.97 -11.02 5.13
C ARG A 246 -7.09 -10.75 6.13
N THR A 247 -8.32 -10.95 5.70
CA THR A 247 -9.49 -10.96 6.59
C THR A 247 -10.13 -12.34 6.55
N TYR A 248 -10.29 -12.95 7.71
CA TYR A 248 -10.92 -14.25 7.89
C TYR A 248 -11.96 -14.16 9.00
N LYS A 249 -13.23 -14.44 8.67
CA LYS A 249 -14.37 -14.26 9.58
C LYS A 249 -14.36 -12.82 10.14
N ASN A 250 -14.12 -12.64 11.44
CA ASN A 250 -14.05 -11.34 12.13
C ASN A 250 -12.62 -10.90 12.49
N TYR A 251 -11.60 -11.59 11.96
CA TYR A 251 -10.18 -11.30 12.20
C TYR A 251 -9.53 -10.69 10.96
N THR A 252 -8.68 -9.69 11.16
CA THR A 252 -7.76 -9.19 10.14
C THR A 252 -6.33 -9.35 10.65
N PHE A 253 -5.42 -9.79 9.79
CA PHE A 253 -4.01 -10.00 10.13
C PHE A 253 -3.11 -9.70 8.94
N MET A 254 -1.83 -9.42 9.22
CA MET A 254 -0.79 -9.44 8.21
C MET A 254 -0.23 -10.85 8.10
N GLU A 255 0.05 -11.31 6.88
CA GLU A 255 0.58 -12.63 6.58
C GLU A 255 1.78 -12.51 5.63
N LEU A 256 2.82 -13.29 5.85
CA LEU A 256 4.00 -13.40 5.00
C LEU A 256 4.08 -14.83 4.49
N SER A 257 4.04 -15.03 3.17
CA SER A 257 4.00 -16.34 2.53
C SER A 257 5.33 -16.62 1.83
N ILE A 258 6.19 -17.46 2.40
CA ILE A 258 7.60 -17.55 1.96
C ILE A 258 8.20 -18.96 2.03
N HIS A 259 9.27 -19.15 1.27
CA HIS A 259 10.27 -20.19 1.44
C HIS A 259 11.62 -19.54 1.83
N PRO A 260 12.03 -19.63 3.11
CA PRO A 260 13.33 -19.13 3.56
C PRO A 260 14.50 -19.93 2.98
N LEU A 261 15.44 -19.24 2.34
CA LEU A 261 16.64 -19.85 1.75
C LEU A 261 17.89 -19.63 2.62
N THR A 262 17.93 -18.51 3.34
CA THR A 262 18.97 -18.20 4.33
C THR A 262 18.34 -17.67 5.60
N LYS A 263 19.18 -17.44 6.61
CA LYS A 263 18.79 -16.87 7.89
C LYS A 263 18.54 -15.36 7.75
N PHE A 264 17.39 -14.87 8.22
CA PHE A 264 17.07 -13.44 8.23
C PHE A 264 16.08 -13.06 9.33
N LYS A 265 15.92 -11.77 9.59
CA LYS A 265 15.01 -11.26 10.63
C LYS A 265 13.72 -10.72 10.02
N VAL A 266 12.62 -11.07 10.66
CA VAL A 266 11.30 -10.49 10.41
C VAL A 266 10.86 -9.73 11.65
N SER A 267 10.38 -8.51 11.45
CA SER A 267 9.87 -7.69 12.54
C SER A 267 8.57 -6.98 12.18
N CYS A 268 7.80 -6.66 13.23
CA CYS A 268 6.63 -5.82 13.16
C CYS A 268 6.59 -4.88 14.37
N ILE A 269 5.77 -3.84 14.27
CA ILE A 269 5.53 -2.90 15.37
C ILE A 269 4.09 -3.06 15.83
N ILE A 270 3.91 -3.12 17.16
CA ILE A 270 2.60 -3.13 17.81
C ILE A 270 2.49 -1.91 18.72
N MET A 271 1.43 -1.13 18.54
CA MET A 271 1.07 -0.02 19.42
C MET A 271 -0.19 -0.37 20.21
N GLU A 272 -0.11 -0.23 21.53
CA GLU A 272 -1.25 -0.40 22.45
C GLU A 272 -1.90 0.98 22.67
N VAL A 273 -2.85 1.32 21.82
CA VAL A 273 -3.49 2.65 21.83
C VAL A 273 -4.96 2.52 21.46
N GLU A 274 -5.81 3.25 22.19
CA GLU A 274 -7.23 3.31 21.85
C GLU A 274 -7.41 4.00 20.51
N THR A 275 -8.23 3.45 19.62
CA THR A 275 -8.56 4.10 18.35
C THR A 275 -10.05 3.96 18.01
N LYS A 276 -10.61 4.98 17.34
CA LYS A 276 -12.05 5.02 17.01
C LYS A 276 -12.35 4.57 15.59
N SER A 277 -11.37 4.67 14.70
CA SER A 277 -11.50 4.36 13.27
C SER A 277 -10.14 4.04 12.68
N TYR A 278 -10.12 3.58 11.42
CA TYR A 278 -8.87 3.38 10.70
C TYR A 278 -8.09 4.69 10.50
N ARG A 279 -8.78 5.80 10.19
CA ARG A 279 -8.16 7.13 10.06
C ARG A 279 -7.50 7.58 11.36
N ASP A 280 -8.17 7.39 12.49
CA ASP A 280 -7.64 7.72 13.82
C ASP A 280 -6.40 6.85 14.15
N ALA A 281 -6.46 5.56 13.86
CA ALA A 281 -5.31 4.67 14.00
C ALA A 281 -4.12 5.10 13.13
N LEU A 282 -4.38 5.44 11.87
CA LEU A 282 -3.34 5.89 10.94
C LEU A 282 -2.71 7.22 11.36
N GLU A 283 -3.52 8.17 11.83
CA GLU A 283 -3.03 9.45 12.37
C GLU A 283 -2.13 9.23 13.59
N LYS A 284 -2.57 8.39 14.54
CA LYS A 284 -1.76 8.01 15.71
C LYS A 284 -0.45 7.34 15.32
N TRP A 285 -0.48 6.49 14.29
CA TRP A 285 0.72 5.88 13.72
C TRP A 285 1.67 6.95 13.15
N HIS A 286 1.19 7.86 12.30
CA HIS A 286 2.02 8.92 11.72
C HIS A 286 2.62 9.84 12.78
N LEU A 287 1.83 10.23 13.80
CA LEU A 287 2.30 11.07 14.90
C LEU A 287 3.31 10.35 15.80
N ALA A 288 3.12 9.05 16.04
CA ALA A 288 4.05 8.24 16.82
C ALA A 288 5.42 8.09 16.14
N PHE A 289 5.48 8.15 14.82
CA PHE A 289 6.69 8.02 14.01
C PHE A 289 6.95 9.28 13.16
N SER A 290 6.82 10.46 13.78
CA SER A 290 7.03 11.75 13.11
C SER A 290 8.44 11.91 12.53
N ASP A 291 9.45 11.23 13.09
CA ASP A 291 10.79 11.14 12.53
C ASP A 291 10.84 10.46 11.14
N ILE A 292 9.82 9.67 10.80
CA ILE A 292 9.66 9.04 9.48
C ILE A 292 8.59 9.76 8.65
N TYR A 293 7.48 10.18 9.23
CA TYR A 293 6.33 10.69 8.46
C TYR A 293 6.24 12.22 8.36
N ASP A 294 6.82 12.96 9.30
CA ASP A 294 6.80 14.44 9.34
C ASP A 294 8.08 15.03 8.72
N LYS A 295 8.33 14.72 7.44
CA LYS A 295 9.53 15.11 6.71
C LYS A 295 9.20 16.04 5.56
N HIS A 296 9.64 17.30 5.66
CA HIS A 296 9.39 18.37 4.69
C HIS A 296 10.67 18.96 4.08
N GLY A 297 11.81 18.28 4.18
CA GLY A 297 13.11 18.85 3.80
C GLY A 297 13.23 19.35 2.33
N ILE A 298 12.31 18.92 1.46
CA ILE A 298 12.22 19.37 0.06
C ILE A 298 11.18 20.49 -0.13
N GLY A 299 10.23 20.64 0.79
CA GLY A 299 9.04 21.45 0.61
C GLY A 299 8.06 20.83 -0.39
N ILE A 300 6.95 21.51 -0.65
CA ILE A 300 6.09 21.18 -1.79
C ILE A 300 6.89 21.37 -3.07
N SER A 301 6.78 20.43 -4.02
CA SER A 301 7.50 20.57 -5.29
C SER A 301 6.65 20.11 -6.45
N TYR A 302 6.64 20.93 -7.49
CA TYR A 302 6.27 20.53 -8.84
C TYR A 302 7.30 19.55 -9.42
N TRP A 303 6.83 18.52 -10.14
CA TRP A 303 7.70 17.64 -10.89
C TRP A 303 8.15 18.33 -12.18
N PHE A 304 9.40 18.77 -12.22
CA PHE A 304 10.01 19.33 -13.42
C PHE A 304 10.93 18.30 -14.12
N THR A 305 10.73 18.09 -15.42
CA THR A 305 11.39 17.04 -16.22
C THR A 305 12.29 17.61 -17.34
N TRP A 306 13.42 16.93 -17.59
CA TRP A 306 14.28 16.90 -18.79
C TRP A 306 14.83 18.18 -19.47
N ASP A 307 14.25 19.38 -19.32
CA ASP A 307 14.77 20.59 -20.01
C ASP A 307 15.79 21.40 -19.19
N TYR A 308 17.07 21.16 -19.45
CA TYR A 308 18.14 21.83 -18.72
C TYR A 308 18.36 23.29 -19.14
N GLU A 309 18.12 23.66 -20.41
CA GLU A 309 18.36 25.03 -20.88
C GLU A 309 17.25 25.98 -20.44
N LEU A 310 15.99 25.51 -20.47
CA LEU A 310 14.86 26.31 -19.98
C LEU A 310 14.99 26.60 -18.49
N MET A 311 15.53 25.68 -17.69
CA MET A 311 15.64 25.86 -16.25
C MET A 311 16.39 27.14 -15.86
N TYR A 312 17.46 27.46 -16.58
CA TYR A 312 18.26 28.66 -16.33
C TYR A 312 17.71 29.90 -17.05
N LYS A 313 17.15 29.74 -18.25
CA LYS A 313 16.57 30.86 -19.02
C LYS A 313 15.25 31.35 -18.44
N GLN A 314 14.58 30.55 -17.62
CA GLN A 314 13.23 30.82 -17.12
C GLN A 314 13.11 30.69 -15.59
N ASP A 315 14.15 31.07 -14.83
CA ASP A 315 14.12 31.00 -13.36
C ASP A 315 12.90 31.71 -12.75
N GLU A 316 12.48 32.85 -13.33
CA GLU A 316 11.26 33.57 -12.92
C GLU A 316 9.98 32.75 -13.16
N LEU A 317 9.91 31.98 -14.25
CA LEU A 317 8.79 31.06 -14.48
C LEU A 317 8.80 29.91 -13.46
N LEU A 318 9.97 29.36 -13.17
CA LEU A 318 10.08 28.30 -12.16
C LEU A 318 9.69 28.80 -10.76
N LYS A 319 9.93 30.07 -10.44
CA LYS A 319 9.46 30.70 -9.20
C LYS A 319 7.94 30.79 -9.14
N SER A 320 7.23 30.89 -10.27
CA SER A 320 5.75 30.92 -10.27
C SER A 320 5.11 29.54 -10.13
N CYS A 321 5.84 28.44 -10.38
CA CYS A 321 5.27 27.09 -10.53
C CYS A 321 5.52 26.12 -9.36
N LEU A 322 5.82 26.59 -8.14
CA LEU A 322 6.11 25.71 -6.98
C LEU A 322 7.28 24.72 -7.19
N VAL A 323 8.24 25.02 -8.07
CA VAL A 323 9.37 24.12 -8.36
C VAL A 323 10.45 24.28 -7.28
N ASN A 324 10.61 23.25 -6.44
CA ASN A 324 11.65 23.17 -5.39
C ASN A 324 12.63 22.00 -5.59
N ALA A 325 12.28 21.02 -6.44
CA ALA A 325 13.13 19.88 -6.78
C ALA A 325 13.15 19.64 -8.30
N PHE A 326 14.31 19.20 -8.80
CA PHE A 326 14.53 18.85 -10.20
C PHE A 326 14.82 17.36 -10.35
N TRP A 327 14.09 16.72 -11.26
CA TRP A 327 14.29 15.32 -11.66
C TRP A 327 15.11 15.27 -12.94
N GLY A 328 16.23 14.55 -12.95
CA GLY A 328 17.04 14.41 -14.19
C GLY A 328 18.43 15.06 -14.14
N TYR A 329 19.01 15.29 -12.95
CA TYR A 329 20.24 16.10 -12.83
C TYR A 329 21.42 15.67 -13.71
N TYR A 330 21.46 14.42 -14.19
CA TYR A 330 22.56 13.97 -15.04
C TYR A 330 22.71 14.67 -16.38
N MET A 331 21.64 15.31 -16.85
CA MET A 331 21.68 16.09 -18.08
C MET A 331 22.17 17.52 -17.86
N LEU A 332 22.48 17.88 -16.61
CA LEU A 332 23.01 19.19 -16.28
C LEU A 332 24.54 19.16 -16.31
N GLU A 333 25.12 19.94 -17.22
CA GLU A 333 26.55 20.29 -17.21
C GLU A 333 26.86 21.45 -16.25
N LYS A 334 25.83 22.01 -15.60
CA LYS A 334 25.91 23.17 -14.69
C LYS A 334 25.16 22.89 -13.38
N GLU A 335 25.68 23.42 -12.28
CA GLU A 335 25.00 23.35 -10.97
C GLU A 335 23.64 24.06 -11.01
N PRO A 336 22.58 23.45 -10.46
CA PRO A 336 21.22 23.99 -10.53
C PRO A 336 21.15 25.29 -9.71
N PRO A 337 20.15 26.17 -9.94
CA PRO A 337 19.93 27.32 -9.07
C PRO A 337 19.90 26.86 -7.60
N PRO A 338 20.61 27.53 -6.66
CA PRO A 338 20.79 27.04 -5.28
C PRO A 338 19.50 26.71 -4.52
N ARG A 339 18.37 27.31 -4.93
CA ARG A 339 17.04 27.05 -4.38
C ARG A 339 16.44 25.70 -4.79
N ILE A 340 16.86 25.14 -5.93
CA ILE A 340 16.30 23.91 -6.50
C ILE A 340 17.15 22.72 -6.05
N LYS A 341 16.53 21.76 -5.35
CA LYS A 341 17.19 20.52 -4.97
C LYS A 341 17.29 19.59 -6.18
N ALA A 342 18.49 19.28 -6.61
CA ALA A 342 18.72 18.39 -7.73
C ALA A 342 18.74 16.92 -7.31
N PHE A 343 17.89 16.12 -7.93
CA PHE A 343 17.91 14.67 -7.81
C PHE A 343 18.53 14.07 -9.07
N ARG A 344 19.61 13.30 -8.87
CA ARG A 344 20.26 12.53 -9.92
C ARG A 344 19.31 11.44 -10.38
N TYR A 345 18.78 11.59 -11.59
CA TYR A 345 18.00 10.52 -12.18
C TYR A 345 18.84 9.28 -12.33
N TYR A 346 18.21 8.20 -11.96
CA TYR A 346 18.74 6.88 -11.98
C TYR A 346 17.56 5.94 -12.19
N SER A 347 17.68 5.03 -13.14
CA SER A 347 16.55 4.20 -13.54
C SER A 347 16.86 2.74 -13.21
N PRO A 348 16.37 2.22 -12.07
CA PRO A 348 16.47 0.79 -11.76
C PRO A 348 15.96 -0.12 -12.87
N SER A 349 14.99 0.36 -13.65
CA SER A 349 14.50 -0.31 -14.84
C SER A 349 15.52 -0.33 -15.98
N MET A 350 16.32 0.73 -16.20
CA MET A 350 17.44 0.71 -17.16
C MET A 350 18.66 -0.07 -16.68
N ILE A 351 18.82 -0.17 -15.36
CA ILE A 351 19.89 -0.95 -14.75
C ILE A 351 19.75 -2.44 -15.06
N ASN A 352 18.52 -2.92 -14.89
CA ASN A 352 18.22 -4.32 -15.05
C ASN A 352 17.43 -4.59 -16.31
N ASN A 353 17.67 -3.84 -17.40
CA ASN A 353 17.06 -4.18 -18.66
C ASN A 353 18.08 -4.34 -19.80
N GLN A 354 17.67 -5.14 -20.77
CA GLN A 354 18.32 -5.23 -22.05
C GLN A 354 17.30 -4.99 -23.15
N TRP A 355 17.62 -4.07 -24.05
CA TRP A 355 16.84 -3.85 -25.26
C TRP A 355 17.26 -4.86 -26.32
N VAL A 356 16.29 -5.58 -26.87
CA VAL A 356 16.49 -6.54 -27.96
C VAL A 356 15.46 -6.33 -29.04
N LYS A 357 15.76 -6.82 -30.25
CA LYS A 357 14.82 -6.77 -31.36
C LYS A 357 13.54 -7.53 -30.98
N ASN A 358 12.40 -6.90 -31.25
CA ASN A 358 11.08 -7.45 -30.99
C ASN A 358 10.71 -8.45 -32.12
N ASP A 359 11.02 -9.72 -31.93
CA ASP A 359 10.56 -10.84 -32.76
C ASP A 359 10.28 -12.07 -31.89
N GLU A 360 9.73 -13.14 -32.46
CA GLU A 360 9.35 -14.35 -31.72
C GLU A 360 10.55 -15.08 -31.06
N ASN A 361 11.79 -14.69 -31.37
CA ASN A 361 13.03 -15.35 -30.94
C ASN A 361 13.86 -14.49 -29.95
N ILE A 362 13.20 -13.80 -29.01
CA ILE A 362 13.84 -12.95 -27.99
C ILE A 362 15.05 -13.62 -27.31
N GLU A 363 14.93 -14.87 -26.85
CA GLU A 363 16.05 -15.55 -26.20
C GLU A 363 17.21 -15.84 -27.17
N GLU A 364 16.93 -16.16 -28.44
CA GLU A 364 17.97 -16.37 -29.45
C GLU A 364 18.70 -15.05 -29.75
N ASN A 365 17.95 -13.95 -29.84
CA ASN A 365 18.50 -12.61 -30.01
C ASN A 365 19.43 -12.22 -28.85
N LEU A 366 19.03 -12.54 -27.61
CA LEU A 366 19.89 -12.34 -26.45
C LEU A 366 21.15 -13.23 -26.49
N ARG A 367 21.06 -14.48 -26.95
CA ARG A 367 22.23 -15.37 -27.06
C ARG A 367 23.26 -14.87 -28.09
N LYS A 368 22.78 -14.23 -29.17
CA LYS A 368 23.64 -13.62 -30.20
C LYS A 368 24.24 -12.29 -29.78
N CYS A 369 23.73 -11.68 -28.70
CA CYS A 369 24.22 -10.41 -28.22
C CYS A 369 25.52 -10.57 -27.42
N PRO A 370 26.61 -9.85 -27.76
CA PRO A 370 27.91 -9.99 -27.09
C PRO A 370 27.98 -9.28 -25.73
N ASN A 371 26.98 -8.47 -25.37
CA ASN A 371 26.99 -7.66 -24.16
C ASN A 371 26.74 -8.50 -22.90
N GLU A 372 27.45 -8.20 -21.82
CA GLU A 372 27.26 -8.81 -20.50
C GLU A 372 25.82 -8.67 -19.99
N THR A 373 25.15 -7.55 -20.25
CA THR A 373 23.73 -7.35 -19.89
C THR A 373 22.79 -8.31 -20.62
N CYS A 374 23.15 -8.78 -21.82
CA CYS A 374 22.39 -9.81 -22.53
C CYS A 374 22.52 -11.19 -21.86
N LYS A 375 23.72 -11.51 -21.37
CA LYS A 375 23.93 -12.73 -20.57
C LYS A 375 23.14 -12.67 -19.27
N MET A 376 23.15 -11.52 -18.59
CA MET A 376 22.35 -11.29 -17.38
C MET A 376 20.84 -11.37 -17.65
N ALA A 377 20.35 -10.82 -18.76
CA ALA A 377 18.95 -10.94 -19.13
C ALA A 377 18.52 -12.39 -19.43
N LEU A 378 19.40 -13.21 -19.99
CA LEU A 378 19.14 -14.65 -20.15
C LEU A 378 19.15 -15.41 -18.83
N GLU A 379 20.11 -15.09 -17.96
CA GLU A 379 20.35 -15.82 -16.73
C GLU A 379 19.36 -15.41 -15.62
N TYR A 380 19.24 -14.12 -15.37
CA TYR A 380 18.46 -13.53 -14.26
C TYR A 380 17.17 -12.85 -14.73
N GLY A 381 16.82 -13.01 -16.00
CA GLY A 381 15.63 -12.42 -16.59
C GLY A 381 14.34 -12.79 -15.86
N ILE A 382 13.35 -11.90 -15.92
CA ILE A 382 12.03 -12.15 -15.36
C ILE A 382 11.36 -13.27 -16.15
N ARG A 383 11.09 -14.39 -15.48
CA ARG A 383 10.42 -15.56 -16.06
C ARG A 383 8.98 -15.64 -15.57
N ASP A 384 8.07 -15.98 -16.49
CA ASP A 384 6.71 -16.35 -16.10
C ASP A 384 6.68 -17.72 -15.42
N ILE A 385 5.49 -18.14 -14.97
CA ILE A 385 5.33 -19.42 -14.26
C ILE A 385 5.71 -20.65 -15.10
N ASP A 386 5.68 -20.54 -16.43
CA ASP A 386 6.09 -21.61 -17.34
C ASP A 386 7.61 -21.59 -17.58
N GLY A 387 8.35 -20.71 -16.90
CA GLY A 387 9.79 -20.53 -17.05
C GLY A 387 10.19 -19.70 -18.27
N LYS A 388 9.25 -19.14 -19.03
CA LYS A 388 9.56 -18.37 -20.25
C LYS A 388 10.01 -16.96 -19.89
N LEU A 389 11.11 -16.52 -20.53
CA LEU A 389 11.59 -15.15 -20.39
C LEU A 389 10.53 -14.16 -20.88
N ARG A 390 10.30 -13.11 -20.08
CA ARG A 390 9.35 -12.06 -20.40
C ARG A 390 10.03 -10.72 -20.58
N CYS A 391 9.77 -10.11 -21.74
CA CYS A 391 10.20 -8.76 -22.08
C CYS A 391 8.98 -7.91 -22.41
N TYR A 392 9.09 -6.61 -22.23
CA TYR A 392 8.03 -5.64 -22.53
C TYR A 392 8.25 -5.12 -23.93
N ASP A 393 7.25 -5.31 -24.79
CA ASP A 393 7.26 -4.73 -26.11
C ASP A 393 7.10 -3.21 -26.02
N ASN A 394 8.07 -2.47 -26.56
CA ASN A 394 8.05 -1.01 -26.67
C ASN A 394 7.77 -0.55 -28.11
N GLY A 395 7.08 -1.38 -28.89
CA GLY A 395 6.66 -1.12 -30.26
C GLY A 395 7.85 -1.04 -31.21
N THR A 396 8.11 0.17 -31.73
CA THR A 396 9.11 0.41 -32.79
C THR A 396 10.56 0.32 -32.33
N THR A 397 10.81 0.29 -31.02
CA THR A 397 12.17 0.35 -30.43
C THR A 397 12.71 -1.00 -29.96
N GLY A 398 11.91 -2.07 -30.04
CA GLY A 398 12.28 -3.40 -29.59
C GLY A 398 11.58 -3.81 -28.28
N SER A 399 12.02 -4.93 -27.70
CA SER A 399 11.56 -5.43 -26.41
C SER A 399 12.56 -5.13 -25.31
N SER A 400 12.09 -4.70 -24.14
CA SER A 400 12.89 -4.48 -22.93
C SER A 400 12.78 -5.68 -21.99
N CYS A 401 13.88 -6.42 -21.86
CA CYS A 401 13.97 -7.62 -21.01
C CYS A 401 14.51 -7.26 -19.64
N PHE A 402 13.68 -7.38 -18.61
CA PHE A 402 14.07 -7.05 -17.24
C PHE A 402 14.73 -8.25 -16.53
N PHE A 403 15.64 -8.02 -15.61
CA PHE A 403 16.30 -9.07 -14.81
C PHE A 403 16.43 -8.70 -13.32
N LEU A 404 16.74 -9.70 -12.49
CA LEU A 404 16.99 -9.52 -11.05
C LEU A 404 18.42 -9.01 -10.81
N ILE A 405 18.65 -8.28 -9.71
CA ILE A 405 19.96 -7.66 -9.43
C ILE A 405 20.97 -8.73 -8.98
N SER A 406 22.15 -8.74 -9.59
CA SER A 406 23.29 -9.55 -9.13
C SER A 406 24.28 -8.72 -8.29
N THR A 407 25.14 -9.41 -7.55
CA THR A 407 26.18 -8.81 -6.71
C THR A 407 27.21 -8.02 -7.53
N GLU A 408 27.62 -8.53 -8.69
CA GLU A 408 28.55 -7.87 -9.62
C GLU A 408 27.95 -6.55 -10.10
N LYS A 409 26.67 -6.61 -10.50
CA LYS A 409 25.97 -5.45 -11.03
C LYS A 409 25.81 -4.36 -9.98
N LYS A 410 25.45 -4.73 -8.75
CA LYS A 410 25.42 -3.83 -7.60
C LYS A 410 26.76 -3.09 -7.41
N LYS A 411 27.89 -3.81 -7.43
CA LYS A 411 29.23 -3.20 -7.26
C LYS A 411 29.55 -2.20 -8.36
N GLN A 412 29.31 -2.57 -9.62
CA GLN A 412 29.51 -1.69 -10.77
C GLN A 412 28.79 -0.34 -10.59
N TYR A 413 27.57 -0.37 -10.07
CA TYR A 413 26.78 0.83 -9.87
C TYR A 413 27.18 1.67 -8.67
N GLN A 414 27.62 1.04 -7.58
CA GLN A 414 28.18 1.78 -6.46
C GLN A 414 29.42 2.59 -6.90
N GLU A 415 30.25 2.02 -7.76
CA GLU A 415 31.42 2.71 -8.32
C GLU A 415 31.02 3.84 -9.28
N GLU A 416 30.04 3.62 -10.14
CA GLU A 416 29.49 4.65 -11.02
C GLU A 416 28.92 5.81 -10.19
N MET A 417 28.08 5.50 -9.20
CA MET A 417 27.44 6.51 -8.36
C MET A 417 28.46 7.33 -7.58
N LYS A 418 29.54 6.69 -7.08
CA LYS A 418 30.66 7.38 -6.44
C LYS A 418 31.30 8.40 -7.39
N LYS A 419 31.68 7.97 -8.59
CA LYS A 419 32.27 8.86 -9.62
C LYS A 419 31.35 10.02 -9.96
N LEU A 420 30.04 9.77 -10.04
CA LEU A 420 29.05 10.79 -10.32
C LEU A 420 28.91 11.79 -9.17
N MET A 421 28.84 11.31 -7.92
CA MET A 421 28.78 12.19 -6.74
C MET A 421 29.96 13.14 -6.68
N ASP A 422 31.16 12.63 -6.89
CA ASP A 422 32.41 13.42 -6.87
C ASP A 422 32.40 14.51 -7.95
N LYS A 423 31.73 14.26 -9.08
CA LYS A 423 31.68 15.19 -10.23
C LYS A 423 30.54 16.21 -10.15
N TYR A 424 29.36 15.82 -9.66
CA TYR A 424 28.10 16.50 -9.98
C TYR A 424 27.36 17.12 -8.78
N LYS A 425 27.78 16.86 -7.53
CA LYS A 425 27.22 17.46 -6.29
C LYS A 425 25.67 17.56 -6.25
N PHE A 426 24.98 16.46 -6.55
CA PHE A 426 23.53 16.42 -6.44
C PHE A 426 23.08 16.21 -4.99
N THR A 427 21.82 16.55 -4.73
CA THR A 427 21.22 16.57 -3.39
C THR A 427 20.56 15.25 -3.00
N GLY A 428 20.17 14.45 -3.99
CA GLY A 428 19.53 13.15 -3.80
C GLY A 428 19.54 12.33 -5.07
N ILE A 429 18.97 11.13 -5.01
CA ILE A 429 18.86 10.23 -6.16
C ILE A 429 17.37 10.06 -6.50
N ALA A 430 17.04 10.22 -7.77
CA ALA A 430 15.72 9.98 -8.31
C ALA A 430 15.67 8.57 -8.90
N PHE A 431 14.76 7.71 -8.44
CA PHE A 431 14.54 6.36 -8.93
C PHE A 431 13.27 6.26 -9.75
N ASP A 432 13.45 6.06 -11.05
CA ASP A 432 12.34 5.86 -11.96
C ASP A 432 11.72 4.47 -11.85
N VAL A 433 10.40 4.38 -12.04
CA VAL A 433 9.68 3.10 -12.09
C VAL A 433 9.92 2.23 -10.83
N PHE A 434 10.09 2.88 -9.67
CA PHE A 434 10.43 2.24 -8.40
C PHE A 434 9.30 1.33 -7.85
N GLY A 435 8.13 1.34 -8.49
CA GLY A 435 6.95 0.54 -8.11
C GLY A 435 6.73 -0.75 -8.93
N ARG A 436 7.65 -1.19 -9.79
CA ARG A 436 7.46 -2.46 -10.52
C ARG A 436 7.60 -3.66 -9.58
N TYR A 437 6.49 -4.32 -9.34
CA TYR A 437 6.37 -5.49 -8.49
C TYR A 437 6.30 -6.77 -9.31
N ASP A 438 7.17 -6.95 -10.30
CA ASP A 438 7.11 -8.15 -11.13
C ASP A 438 7.61 -9.38 -10.35
N ALA A 439 6.83 -10.47 -10.43
CA ALA A 439 7.23 -11.80 -10.01
C ALA A 439 8.10 -12.47 -11.08
N SER A 440 9.20 -13.11 -10.66
CA SER A 440 10.04 -13.94 -11.51
C SER A 440 10.09 -15.36 -10.97
N TYR A 441 9.51 -16.31 -11.71
CA TYR A 441 9.53 -17.76 -11.39
C TYR A 441 10.79 -18.43 -11.94
N THR A 442 11.93 -17.74 -11.87
CA THR A 442 13.20 -18.31 -12.29
C THR A 442 13.62 -19.45 -11.36
N ASP A 443 14.16 -20.51 -11.95
CA ASP A 443 14.76 -21.65 -11.25
C ASP A 443 16.20 -21.37 -10.80
N LYS A 444 16.78 -20.27 -11.29
CA LYS A 444 18.14 -19.85 -10.93
C LYS A 444 18.25 -19.45 -9.47
N GLU A 445 19.35 -19.89 -8.85
CA GLU A 445 19.74 -19.44 -7.53
C GLU A 445 20.12 -17.96 -7.59
N MET A 446 19.55 -17.17 -6.68
CA MET A 446 19.83 -15.74 -6.57
C MET A 446 20.76 -15.48 -5.39
N PRO A 447 21.55 -14.38 -5.39
CA PRO A 447 22.40 -14.03 -4.26
C PRO A 447 21.57 -13.87 -2.98
N LEU A 448 21.86 -14.72 -1.98
CA LEU A 448 21.07 -14.82 -0.75
C LEU A 448 21.19 -13.58 0.15
N ASP A 449 22.20 -12.74 -0.07
CA ASP A 449 22.35 -11.44 0.59
C ASP A 449 21.34 -10.39 0.07
N ILE A 450 20.78 -10.60 -1.13
CA ILE A 450 19.75 -9.74 -1.73
C ILE A 450 18.37 -10.44 -1.68
N TYR A 451 18.35 -11.75 -1.89
CA TYR A 451 17.14 -12.57 -2.00
C TYR A 451 17.15 -13.72 -0.98
N PRO A 452 16.95 -13.43 0.32
CA PRO A 452 17.07 -14.43 1.38
C PRO A 452 15.92 -15.45 1.44
N TYR A 453 14.85 -15.23 0.68
CA TYR A 453 13.68 -16.11 0.57
C TYR A 453 13.02 -15.97 -0.80
N LYS A 454 12.24 -16.96 -1.19
CA LYS A 454 11.24 -16.86 -2.27
C LYS A 454 9.86 -16.56 -1.69
N ILE A 455 9.00 -15.89 -2.45
CA ILE A 455 7.60 -15.65 -2.09
C ILE A 455 6.74 -16.77 -2.69
N LEU A 456 5.72 -17.20 -1.95
CA LEU A 456 4.75 -18.18 -2.42
C LEU A 456 3.58 -17.46 -3.11
N ASP A 457 3.31 -17.78 -4.38
CA ASP A 457 2.05 -17.42 -5.03
C ASP A 457 0.93 -18.30 -4.51
N ASP A 458 0.38 -17.88 -3.37
CA ASP A 458 -0.65 -18.60 -2.65
C ASP A 458 -1.95 -18.79 -3.45
N LYS A 459 -2.19 -17.99 -4.49
CA LYS A 459 -3.34 -18.17 -5.41
C LYS A 459 -2.98 -18.96 -6.66
N ASN A 460 -1.75 -19.47 -6.74
CA ASN A 460 -1.23 -20.23 -7.87
C ASN A 460 -0.46 -21.46 -7.42
N ASN A 461 -1.10 -22.29 -6.59
CA ASN A 461 -0.55 -23.54 -6.08
C ASN A 461 0.79 -23.38 -5.33
N ASN A 462 1.00 -22.23 -4.67
CA ASN A 462 2.21 -21.90 -3.92
C ASN A 462 3.48 -21.95 -4.80
N ALA A 463 3.34 -21.65 -6.09
CA ALA A 463 4.48 -21.49 -6.99
C ALA A 463 5.43 -20.42 -6.43
N GLU A 464 6.72 -20.71 -6.42
CA GLU A 464 7.71 -19.85 -5.80
C GLU A 464 8.27 -18.84 -6.81
N PHE A 465 8.45 -17.60 -6.37
CA PHE A 465 9.08 -16.59 -7.20
C PHE A 465 9.99 -15.66 -6.40
N TYR A 466 11.00 -15.11 -7.08
CA TYR A 466 11.73 -13.96 -6.60
C TYR A 466 11.05 -12.68 -7.05
N ARG A 467 11.19 -11.62 -6.26
CA ARG A 467 10.58 -10.32 -6.55
C ARG A 467 11.64 -9.29 -6.87
N LEU A 468 11.45 -8.57 -7.97
CA LEU A 468 12.37 -7.50 -8.40
C LEU A 468 12.64 -6.45 -7.31
N TYR A 469 11.64 -6.18 -6.47
CA TYR A 469 11.69 -5.15 -5.42
C TYR A 469 12.77 -5.37 -4.35
N ASN A 470 13.17 -6.61 -4.06
CA ASN A 470 14.25 -6.88 -3.11
C ASN A 470 15.57 -6.22 -3.55
N GLY A 471 15.88 -6.31 -4.85
CA GLY A 471 17.01 -5.60 -5.43
C GLY A 471 16.86 -4.07 -5.33
N ALA A 472 15.64 -3.54 -5.50
CA ALA A 472 15.40 -2.11 -5.39
C ALA A 472 15.65 -1.57 -3.96
N LEU A 473 15.24 -2.31 -2.92
CA LEU A 473 15.58 -1.96 -1.53
C LEU A 473 17.09 -2.03 -1.30
N ASP A 474 17.75 -3.07 -1.81
CA ASP A 474 19.21 -3.21 -1.67
C ASP A 474 19.97 -2.05 -2.35
N LEU A 475 19.49 -1.56 -3.51
CA LEU A 475 20.01 -0.35 -4.15
C LEU A 475 19.80 0.91 -3.30
N LEU A 476 18.61 1.10 -2.71
CA LEU A 476 18.36 2.23 -1.80
C LEU A 476 19.39 2.24 -0.65
N LYS A 477 19.63 1.09 -0.01
CA LYS A 477 20.61 0.97 1.08
C LYS A 477 22.01 1.30 0.58
N SER A 478 22.38 0.70 -0.56
CA SER A 478 23.70 0.85 -1.17
C SER A 478 24.02 2.28 -1.58
N PHE A 479 23.00 3.06 -1.95
CA PHE A 479 23.17 4.45 -2.35
C PHE A 479 22.80 5.47 -1.29
N LYS A 480 22.37 5.05 -0.09
CA LYS A 480 21.96 5.95 0.98
C LYS A 480 22.99 7.05 1.27
N GLN A 481 24.28 6.69 1.26
CA GLN A 481 25.39 7.64 1.46
C GLN A 481 25.54 8.68 0.34
N TYR A 482 25.03 8.39 -0.86
CA TYR A 482 25.06 9.28 -2.04
C TYR A 482 23.76 10.09 -2.20
N ALA A 483 22.78 9.89 -1.32
CA ALA A 483 21.50 10.56 -1.35
C ALA A 483 21.27 11.33 -0.03
N PRO A 484 22.02 12.42 0.22
CA PRO A 484 22.02 13.10 1.53
C PRO A 484 20.65 13.65 1.95
N ASN A 485 19.80 14.04 0.99
CA ASN A 485 18.42 14.44 1.29
C ASN A 485 17.40 13.31 1.08
N GLY A 486 17.85 12.09 0.80
CA GLY A 486 17.02 10.92 0.50
C GLY A 486 16.72 10.76 -0.99
N PHE A 487 15.76 9.88 -1.28
CA PHE A 487 15.42 9.47 -2.63
C PHE A 487 14.13 10.12 -3.13
N TRP A 488 14.08 10.49 -4.41
CA TRP A 488 12.82 10.79 -5.09
C TRP A 488 12.40 9.55 -5.87
N ILE A 489 11.26 8.94 -5.56
CA ILE A 489 10.79 7.76 -6.31
C ILE A 489 9.65 8.14 -7.26
N ASN A 490 9.69 7.67 -8.51
CA ASN A 490 8.52 7.65 -9.39
C ASN A 490 7.80 6.31 -9.18
N ALA A 491 6.66 6.36 -8.49
CA ALA A 491 5.88 5.16 -8.21
C ALA A 491 4.39 5.46 -8.06
N GLY A 492 3.55 4.59 -8.62
CA GLY A 492 2.12 4.64 -8.36
C GLY A 492 1.77 4.34 -6.89
N THR A 493 2.64 3.64 -6.17
CA THR A 493 2.49 3.25 -4.76
C THR A 493 3.87 3.13 -4.09
N THR A 494 3.95 3.42 -2.80
CA THR A 494 5.19 3.31 -2.01
C THR A 494 4.99 2.34 -0.86
N PRO A 495 5.73 1.22 -0.81
CA PRO A 495 5.67 0.29 0.31
C PRO A 495 6.07 0.96 1.63
N PRO A 496 5.38 0.66 2.75
CA PRO A 496 5.64 1.32 4.03
C PRO A 496 7.09 1.21 4.54
N ASN A 497 7.78 0.10 4.28
CA ASN A 497 9.13 -0.16 4.80
C ASN A 497 10.24 0.67 4.14
N VAL A 498 10.00 1.22 2.94
CA VAL A 498 11.00 2.08 2.26
C VAL A 498 10.82 3.56 2.58
N VAL A 499 9.70 3.95 3.20
CA VAL A 499 9.31 5.35 3.41
C VAL A 499 10.38 6.15 4.14
N GLN A 500 11.13 5.50 5.04
CA GLN A 500 12.25 6.13 5.75
C GLN A 500 13.34 6.71 4.81
N HIS A 501 13.49 6.16 3.61
CA HIS A 501 14.46 6.61 2.61
C HIS A 501 13.91 7.69 1.66
N ILE A 502 12.59 7.88 1.58
CA ILE A 502 11.96 8.63 0.50
C ILE A 502 11.82 10.12 0.84
N ALA A 503 12.53 11.00 0.17
CA ALA A 503 12.41 12.45 0.34
C ALA A 503 11.13 13.03 -0.27
N LEU A 504 10.76 12.53 -1.44
CA LEU A 504 9.68 13.02 -2.30
C LEU A 504 9.20 11.84 -3.17
N THR A 505 7.92 11.82 -3.52
CA THR A 505 7.42 10.88 -4.53
C THR A 505 6.85 11.63 -5.73
N GLY A 506 7.07 11.08 -6.92
CA GLY A 506 6.37 11.39 -8.15
C GLY A 506 5.45 10.24 -8.55
N SER A 507 4.38 10.52 -9.28
CA SER A 507 3.62 9.51 -10.03
C SER A 507 3.18 10.08 -11.37
N GLU A 508 3.39 9.34 -12.44
CA GLU A 508 2.83 9.65 -13.76
C GLU A 508 1.38 9.16 -13.83
N ARG A 509 0.45 9.99 -14.30
CA ARG A 509 -0.99 9.70 -14.35
C ARG A 509 -1.64 10.39 -15.55
N TYR A 510 -2.74 9.85 -16.06
CA TYR A 510 -3.59 10.57 -17.00
C TYR A 510 -4.85 11.06 -16.27
N PHE A 511 -5.08 12.37 -16.24
CA PHE A 511 -6.29 12.98 -15.68
C PHE A 511 -7.41 13.15 -16.72
N ASN A 512 -7.75 12.09 -17.46
CA ASN A 512 -9.03 12.06 -18.18
C ASN A 512 -10.15 11.52 -17.26
N LYS A 513 -11.44 11.81 -17.54
CA LYS A 513 -12.57 11.50 -16.62
C LYS A 513 -12.59 10.03 -16.14
N ASN A 514 -12.28 9.08 -17.01
CA ASN A 514 -12.31 7.64 -16.68
C ASN A 514 -11.09 7.22 -15.87
N GLU A 515 -9.90 7.73 -16.21
CA GLU A 515 -8.65 7.39 -15.53
C GLU A 515 -8.44 8.13 -14.22
N PHE A 516 -9.04 9.32 -14.07
CA PHE A 516 -9.02 10.07 -12.83
C PHE A 516 -9.66 9.28 -11.69
N THR A 517 -10.80 8.64 -11.96
CA THR A 517 -11.52 7.81 -10.96
C THR A 517 -10.67 6.62 -10.51
N HIS A 518 -9.95 5.97 -11.43
CA HIS A 518 -9.05 4.84 -11.11
C HIS A 518 -7.77 5.29 -10.40
N SER A 519 -7.23 6.45 -10.77
CA SER A 519 -5.99 7.01 -10.19
C SER A 519 -6.20 7.54 -8.78
N ARG A 520 -7.43 7.95 -8.46
CA ARG A 520 -7.85 8.52 -7.17
C ARG A 520 -7.44 7.67 -5.97
N ASP A 521 -7.81 6.40 -6.00
CA ASP A 521 -7.62 5.48 -4.87
C ASP A 521 -6.13 5.19 -4.65
N GLY A 522 -5.35 5.11 -5.73
CA GLY A 522 -3.90 4.94 -5.67
C GLY A 522 -3.19 6.11 -4.96
N LEU A 523 -3.68 7.33 -5.14
CA LEU A 523 -3.09 8.53 -4.51
C LEU A 523 -3.34 8.59 -3.00
N TRP A 524 -4.53 8.19 -2.53
CA TRP A 524 -4.80 8.07 -1.09
C TRP A 524 -3.99 6.96 -0.44
N ASN A 525 -3.86 5.81 -1.09
CA ASN A 525 -2.96 4.75 -0.63
C ASN A 525 -1.55 5.31 -0.45
N HIS A 526 -1.07 6.08 -1.43
CA HIS A 526 0.23 6.70 -1.39
C HIS A 526 0.36 7.71 -0.23
N ARG A 527 -0.60 8.64 -0.05
CA ARG A 527 -0.60 9.58 1.08
C ARG A 527 -0.56 8.86 2.43
N PHE A 528 -1.38 7.84 2.62
CA PHE A 528 -1.41 7.09 3.88
C PHE A 528 -0.11 6.35 4.16
N SER A 529 0.59 5.88 3.13
CA SER A 529 1.93 5.28 3.29
C SER A 529 3.02 6.33 3.51
N LEU A 530 2.86 7.57 3.08
CA LEU A 530 3.90 8.61 3.17
C LEU A 530 3.74 9.59 4.33
N GLY A 531 2.55 9.70 4.93
CA GLY A 531 2.29 10.70 5.97
C GLY A 531 2.38 12.12 5.41
N SER A 532 3.18 13.00 6.01
CA SER A 532 3.31 14.41 5.60
C SER A 532 4.29 14.64 4.45
N ARG A 533 4.98 13.60 3.96
CA ARG A 533 6.02 13.76 2.94
C ARG A 533 5.48 14.39 1.64
N PRO A 534 6.28 15.22 0.95
CA PRO A 534 5.90 15.80 -0.33
C PRO A 534 5.50 14.75 -1.37
N MET A 535 4.46 15.06 -2.15
CA MET A 535 4.00 14.27 -3.29
C MET A 535 3.83 15.17 -4.50
N THR A 536 4.13 14.66 -5.69
CA THR A 536 3.89 15.36 -6.96
C THR A 536 3.35 14.39 -8.00
N ILE A 537 2.55 14.88 -8.93
CA ILE A 537 1.95 14.05 -9.99
C ILE A 537 2.28 14.67 -11.33
N LEU A 538 2.74 13.87 -12.29
CA LEU A 538 2.90 14.29 -13.67
C LEU A 538 1.65 13.88 -14.47
N ASP A 539 0.83 14.85 -14.89
CA ASP A 539 -0.34 14.64 -15.74
C ASP A 539 0.09 14.48 -17.20
N LEU A 540 -0.18 13.29 -17.75
CA LEU A 540 0.09 12.90 -19.13
C LEU A 540 -1.13 13.06 -20.04
N SER A 541 -2.30 13.39 -19.47
CA SER A 541 -3.52 13.60 -20.23
C SER A 541 -3.50 15.00 -20.83
N TYR A 542 -3.62 15.03 -22.15
CA TYR A 542 -3.52 16.21 -23.02
C TYR A 542 -4.70 17.21 -22.86
N GLY A 543 -5.35 17.27 -21.70
CA GLY A 543 -6.66 17.90 -21.52
C GLY A 543 -6.70 19.04 -20.51
N ASN A 544 -6.53 20.28 -21.00
CA ASN A 544 -6.67 21.52 -20.20
C ASN A 544 -7.99 21.61 -19.39
N GLN A 545 -9.03 20.87 -19.79
CA GLN A 545 -10.34 20.89 -19.15
C GLN A 545 -10.38 20.27 -17.74
N TYR A 546 -9.36 19.48 -17.35
CA TYR A 546 -9.31 18.83 -16.04
C TYR A 546 -8.25 19.40 -15.09
N VAL A 547 -7.52 20.45 -15.50
CA VAL A 547 -6.45 21.05 -14.70
C VAL A 547 -6.97 21.53 -13.33
N GLU A 548 -8.09 22.25 -13.30
CA GLU A 548 -8.71 22.70 -12.04
C GLU A 548 -9.10 21.50 -11.15
N SER A 549 -9.62 20.42 -11.73
CA SER A 549 -9.96 19.19 -11.00
C SER A 549 -8.71 18.54 -10.40
N ALA A 550 -7.59 18.55 -11.12
CA ALA A 550 -6.31 18.05 -10.62
C ALA A 550 -5.82 18.88 -9.43
N PHE A 551 -5.80 20.22 -9.53
CA PHE A 551 -5.44 21.10 -8.41
C PHE A 551 -6.39 20.95 -7.21
N CYS A 552 -7.68 20.87 -7.44
CA CYS A 552 -8.67 20.66 -6.38
C CYS A 552 -8.39 19.38 -5.61
N TYR A 553 -8.23 18.27 -6.34
CA TYR A 553 -8.02 16.97 -5.74
C TYR A 553 -6.65 16.85 -5.05
N CYS A 554 -5.61 17.40 -5.68
CA CYS A 554 -4.28 17.42 -5.11
C CYS A 554 -4.20 18.25 -3.82
N ALA A 555 -5.04 19.27 -3.63
CA ALA A 555 -5.10 20.01 -2.37
C ALA A 555 -5.64 19.14 -1.22
N ALA A 556 -6.55 18.20 -1.50
CA ALA A 556 -7.04 17.26 -0.48
C ALA A 556 -6.02 16.17 -0.18
N VAL A 557 -5.36 15.63 -1.20
CA VAL A 557 -4.33 14.60 -1.03
C VAL A 557 -2.99 15.19 -0.56
N GLY A 558 -2.72 16.47 -0.76
CA GLY A 558 -1.44 17.14 -0.49
C GLY A 558 -0.35 16.89 -1.55
N CYS A 559 -0.73 16.63 -2.80
CA CYS A 559 0.22 16.54 -3.92
C CYS A 559 0.29 17.85 -4.70
N VAL A 560 1.32 18.09 -5.49
CA VAL A 560 1.32 19.20 -6.48
C VAL A 560 1.14 18.61 -7.88
N PRO A 561 0.12 19.02 -8.66
CA PRO A 561 0.00 18.58 -10.03
C PRO A 561 1.06 19.27 -10.90
N SER A 562 1.69 18.48 -11.77
CA SER A 562 2.56 18.89 -12.84
C SER A 562 1.89 18.60 -14.16
N VAL A 563 1.86 19.58 -15.06
CA VAL A 563 1.27 19.45 -16.39
C VAL A 563 2.40 19.66 -17.38
N ASP A 564 2.94 18.57 -17.89
CA ASP A 564 4.10 18.60 -18.80
C ASP A 564 3.85 17.70 -20.02
N HIS A 565 4.43 18.09 -21.15
CA HIS A 565 4.34 17.35 -22.41
C HIS A 565 5.72 16.79 -22.78
N TYR A 566 6.17 15.76 -22.08
CA TYR A 566 7.51 15.22 -22.35
C TYR A 566 7.62 14.54 -23.73
N ASP A 567 6.53 13.97 -24.29
CA ASP A 567 6.57 13.22 -25.56
C ASP A 567 6.81 14.06 -26.83
N LYS A 568 6.54 15.38 -26.83
CA LYS A 568 6.60 16.20 -28.06
C LYS A 568 7.57 17.37 -28.04
N SER A 569 7.92 17.92 -26.88
CA SER A 569 8.63 19.20 -26.87
C SER A 569 9.89 19.25 -26.04
N GLN A 570 10.13 18.28 -25.14
CA GLN A 570 11.17 18.39 -24.11
C GLN A 570 11.15 19.70 -23.32
N THR A 571 10.12 20.56 -23.45
CA THR A 571 10.04 21.91 -22.86
C THR A 571 8.81 22.06 -21.97
N ILE A 572 8.97 22.79 -20.85
CA ILE A 572 7.83 23.19 -20.01
C ILE A 572 6.87 24.01 -20.86
N TRP A 573 5.63 23.53 -20.97
CA TRP A 573 4.53 24.22 -21.65
C TRP A 573 4.95 24.64 -23.07
N TYR A 574 5.05 23.63 -23.92
CA TYR A 574 5.51 23.68 -25.31
C TYR A 574 4.87 24.75 -26.22
N ASN A 575 3.80 25.40 -25.78
CA ASN A 575 3.32 26.63 -26.41
C ASN A 575 2.89 27.69 -25.37
N GLU A 576 2.90 28.94 -25.84
CA GLU A 576 2.58 30.13 -25.02
C GLU A 576 1.14 30.15 -24.47
N THR A 577 0.17 29.53 -25.16
CA THR A 577 -1.22 29.42 -24.70
C THR A 577 -1.32 28.54 -23.45
N ILE A 578 -0.68 27.37 -23.47
CA ILE A 578 -0.64 26.46 -22.32
C ILE A 578 0.10 27.13 -21.17
N ARG A 579 1.22 27.81 -21.47
CA ARG A 579 1.97 28.58 -20.47
C ARG A 579 1.10 29.62 -19.78
N LYS A 580 0.42 30.48 -20.54
CA LYS A 580 -0.46 31.53 -19.98
C LYS A 580 -1.58 30.93 -19.14
N GLN A 581 -2.18 29.84 -19.61
CA GLN A 581 -3.24 29.14 -18.89
C GLN A 581 -2.73 28.54 -17.57
N MET A 582 -1.62 27.79 -17.60
CA MET A 582 -1.05 27.18 -16.39
C MET A 582 -0.57 28.24 -15.40
N THR A 583 0.02 29.33 -15.89
CA THR A 583 0.40 30.48 -15.04
C THR A 583 -0.82 31.02 -14.30
N ALA A 584 -1.96 31.22 -14.97
CA ALA A 584 -3.18 31.68 -14.33
C ALA A 584 -3.70 30.72 -13.23
N TYR A 585 -3.56 29.40 -13.42
CA TYR A 585 -3.87 28.43 -12.38
C TYR A 585 -2.90 28.53 -11.20
N PHE A 586 -1.59 28.62 -11.46
CA PHE A 586 -0.58 28.75 -10.42
C PHE A 586 -0.72 30.07 -9.65
N ASP A 587 -1.09 31.18 -10.29
CA ASP A 587 -1.33 32.46 -9.61
C ASP A 587 -2.44 32.34 -8.55
N VAL A 588 -3.45 31.50 -8.80
CA VAL A 588 -4.52 31.21 -7.84
C VAL A 588 -4.07 30.19 -6.79
N TRP A 589 -3.51 29.06 -7.24
CA TRP A 589 -3.28 27.89 -6.39
C TRP A 589 -1.98 27.96 -5.59
N LYS A 590 -0.91 28.56 -6.10
CA LYS A 590 0.38 28.67 -5.42
C LYS A 590 0.26 29.13 -3.96
N PRO A 591 -0.34 30.30 -3.65
CA PRO A 591 -0.42 30.79 -2.27
C PRO A 591 -1.24 29.85 -1.37
N ILE A 592 -2.26 29.19 -1.92
CA ILE A 592 -3.09 28.21 -1.21
C ILE A 592 -2.25 26.99 -0.83
N TYR A 593 -1.48 26.45 -1.77
CA TYR A 593 -0.62 25.29 -1.56
C TYR A 593 0.53 25.59 -0.58
N GLU A 594 1.19 26.74 -0.72
CA GLU A 594 2.24 27.18 0.20
C GLU A 594 1.71 27.31 1.63
N GLU A 595 0.53 27.92 1.79
CA GLU A 595 -0.08 28.06 3.11
C GLU A 595 -0.54 26.71 3.66
N MET A 596 -1.14 25.84 2.86
CA MET A 596 -1.73 24.59 3.36
C MET A 596 -0.75 23.46 3.60
N HIS A 597 0.28 23.32 2.76
CA HIS A 597 1.08 22.10 2.72
C HIS A 597 2.53 22.32 3.15
N ASN A 598 3.07 23.53 2.99
CA ASN A 598 4.44 23.79 3.41
C ASN A 598 4.56 23.76 4.94
N ASP A 599 5.53 23.01 5.47
CA ASP A 599 5.74 22.85 6.92
C ASP A 599 4.46 22.47 7.72
N THR A 600 3.64 21.58 7.16
CA THR A 600 2.42 21.09 7.80
C THR A 600 2.44 19.59 8.00
N THR A 601 1.95 19.13 9.14
CA THR A 601 1.76 17.71 9.41
C THR A 601 0.43 17.25 8.83
N PHE A 602 0.46 16.16 8.05
CA PHE A 602 -0.76 15.50 7.58
C PHE A 602 -1.47 14.79 8.74
N MET A 603 -2.77 15.04 8.86
CA MET A 603 -3.64 14.53 9.91
C MET A 603 -4.74 13.68 9.26
N ALA A 604 -4.57 12.36 9.26
CA ALA A 604 -5.48 11.43 8.58
C ALA A 604 -6.92 11.49 9.13
N ASN A 605 -7.10 11.90 10.39
CA ASN A 605 -8.38 12.01 11.08
C ASN A 605 -8.67 13.43 11.59
N ALA A 606 -7.84 14.43 11.25
CA ALA A 606 -7.96 15.80 11.74
C ALA A 606 -8.10 15.88 13.28
N ASN A 607 -7.40 15.03 14.04
CA ASN A 607 -7.57 14.92 15.50
C ASN A 607 -9.02 14.65 15.96
N GLY A 608 -9.85 14.07 15.09
CA GLY A 608 -11.28 13.86 15.34
C GLY A 608 -12.13 15.12 15.28
N GLN A 609 -11.59 16.26 14.84
CA GLN A 609 -12.32 17.53 14.73
C GLN A 609 -13.16 17.63 13.44
N VAL A 610 -13.01 16.68 12.52
CA VAL A 610 -13.78 16.61 11.27
C VAL A 610 -14.66 15.38 11.30
N ASP A 611 -15.98 15.58 11.20
CA ASP A 611 -16.98 14.54 10.98
C ASP A 611 -17.52 14.67 9.56
N GLY A 612 -17.32 13.61 8.77
CA GLY A 612 -17.74 13.56 7.37
C GLY A 612 -19.24 13.56 7.16
N GLY A 613 -20.08 13.25 8.16
CA GLY A 613 -21.53 13.22 7.96
C GLY A 613 -21.96 12.35 6.77
N ASN A 614 -22.58 12.96 5.75
CA ASN A 614 -22.96 12.28 4.49
C ASN A 614 -21.90 12.38 3.37
N TYR A 615 -20.81 13.11 3.63
CA TYR A 615 -19.72 13.35 2.71
C TYR A 615 -18.87 12.08 2.50
N THR A 616 -18.28 11.97 1.31
CA THR A 616 -17.33 10.89 1.02
C THR A 616 -16.07 11.06 1.86
N ASP A 617 -15.25 10.03 1.99
CA ASP A 617 -13.96 10.15 2.69
C ASP A 617 -12.95 11.08 1.94
N GLU A 618 -13.35 11.90 0.95
CA GLU A 618 -12.46 12.63 0.02
C GLU A 618 -11.91 13.94 0.57
N TRP A 619 -11.34 13.85 1.77
CA TRP A 619 -10.74 14.98 2.44
C TRP A 619 -9.43 14.60 3.15
N GLY A 620 -8.54 15.59 3.21
CA GLY A 620 -7.30 15.54 3.97
C GLY A 620 -7.12 16.79 4.79
N SER A 621 -6.48 16.64 5.95
CA SER A 621 -6.19 17.76 6.83
C SER A 621 -4.70 17.93 7.08
N PHE A 622 -4.27 19.19 7.15
CA PHE A 622 -2.88 19.60 7.24
C PHE A 622 -2.75 20.66 8.32
N CYS A 623 -1.94 20.39 9.34
CA CYS A 623 -1.82 21.25 10.51
C CYS A 623 -0.44 21.90 10.59
N LYS A 624 -0.43 23.21 10.78
CA LYS A 624 0.77 24.00 11.07
C LYS A 624 1.18 23.79 12.52
N LYS A 625 2.48 23.92 12.78
CA LYS A 625 3.06 23.89 14.15
C LYS A 625 2.57 25.02 15.06
N ASN A 626 2.01 26.09 14.49
CA ASN A 626 1.44 27.21 15.25
C ASN A 626 0.04 26.90 15.83
N GLY A 627 -0.60 25.80 15.41
CA GLY A 627 -1.89 25.34 15.93
C GLY A 627 -3.08 25.58 14.99
N TYR A 628 -2.89 26.17 13.81
CA TYR A 628 -3.94 26.22 12.80
C TYR A 628 -3.90 24.99 11.89
N CYS A 629 -5.06 24.56 11.43
CA CYS A 629 -5.19 23.47 10.49
C CYS A 629 -6.04 23.89 9.28
N TYR A 630 -5.82 23.18 8.20
CA TYR A 630 -6.59 23.28 6.97
C TYR A 630 -7.20 21.91 6.70
N VAL A 631 -8.44 21.89 6.23
CA VAL A 631 -9.07 20.69 5.67
C VAL A 631 -9.59 21.02 4.29
N ALA A 632 -9.19 20.23 3.30
CA ALA A 632 -9.66 20.34 1.93
C ALA A 632 -10.65 19.23 1.64
N PHE A 633 -11.87 19.61 1.25
CA PHE A 633 -12.94 18.73 0.80
C PHE A 633 -13.05 18.85 -0.73
N VAL A 634 -13.23 17.72 -1.42
CA VAL A 634 -13.50 17.65 -2.87
C VAL A 634 -14.96 17.28 -3.14
N ALA A 635 -15.73 18.17 -3.77
CA ALA A 635 -17.04 17.83 -4.30
C ALA A 635 -16.89 16.90 -5.51
N SER A 636 -16.93 15.57 -5.29
CA SER A 636 -16.64 14.56 -6.32
C SER A 636 -17.72 14.44 -7.40
N GLU A 637 -18.97 14.69 -7.03
CA GLU A 637 -20.14 14.63 -7.90
C GLU A 637 -20.81 16.00 -8.03
N LYS A 638 -21.05 16.40 -9.28
CA LYS A 638 -21.81 17.60 -9.64
C LYS A 638 -23.21 17.61 -9.01
N ASN A 639 -23.56 18.78 -8.48
CA ASN A 639 -24.82 19.15 -7.85
C ASN A 639 -25.21 18.34 -6.61
N LYS A 640 -24.38 17.39 -6.16
CA LYS A 640 -24.59 16.68 -4.91
C LYS A 640 -24.30 17.61 -3.74
N GLU A 641 -25.22 17.61 -2.77
CA GLU A 641 -25.04 18.33 -1.51
C GLU A 641 -24.31 17.46 -0.50
N TYR A 642 -23.29 18.06 0.12
CA TYR A 642 -22.46 17.47 1.14
C TYR A 642 -22.58 18.27 2.43
N ARG A 643 -22.59 17.56 3.55
CA ARG A 643 -22.68 18.11 4.90
C ARG A 643 -21.59 17.50 5.76
N VAL A 644 -20.74 18.36 6.29
CA VAL A 644 -19.61 18.00 7.16
C VAL A 644 -19.66 18.84 8.43
N LYS A 645 -19.07 18.36 9.51
CA LYS A 645 -18.81 19.16 10.71
C LYS A 645 -17.32 19.35 10.92
N VAL A 646 -16.92 20.57 11.21
CA VAL A 646 -15.53 20.94 11.52
C VAL A 646 -15.53 21.73 12.82
N GLU A 647 -14.94 21.17 13.86
CA GLU A 647 -14.76 21.85 15.14
C GLU A 647 -13.59 22.84 15.09
N GLY A 648 -13.58 23.82 16.00
CA GLY A 648 -12.49 24.79 16.11
C GLY A 648 -12.67 26.02 15.24
N HIS A 649 -13.85 26.64 15.27
CA HIS A 649 -14.14 27.90 14.58
C HIS A 649 -13.83 27.83 13.07
N PRO A 650 -14.52 26.96 12.32
CA PRO A 650 -14.26 26.80 10.90
C PRO A 650 -14.51 28.10 10.14
N LYS A 651 -13.57 28.46 9.27
CA LYS A 651 -13.66 29.62 8.38
C LYS A 651 -13.33 29.19 6.97
N LEU A 652 -14.04 29.75 6.00
CA LEU A 652 -13.66 29.60 4.60
C LEU A 652 -12.23 30.13 4.44
N TYR A 653 -11.34 29.28 3.91
CA TYR A 653 -10.04 29.71 3.42
C TYR A 653 -10.06 29.88 1.90
N TYR A 654 -10.58 28.88 1.19
CA TYR A 654 -10.71 28.92 -0.26
C TYR A 654 -11.91 28.11 -0.74
N LYS A 655 -12.49 28.53 -1.87
CA LYS A 655 -13.45 27.74 -2.63
C LYS A 655 -13.15 27.89 -4.12
N SER A 656 -13.26 26.80 -4.88
CA SER A 656 -13.29 26.89 -6.33
C SER A 656 -14.53 27.64 -6.83
N ASN A 657 -14.47 28.23 -8.03
CA ASN A 657 -15.54 29.08 -8.58
C ASN A 657 -16.90 28.38 -8.64
N ALA A 658 -16.91 27.09 -9.01
CA ALA A 658 -18.11 26.27 -9.12
C ALA A 658 -18.70 25.81 -7.77
N VAL A 659 -18.11 26.18 -6.62
CA VAL A 659 -18.55 25.76 -5.29
C VAL A 659 -19.42 26.83 -4.63
N THR A 660 -20.58 26.39 -4.15
CA THR A 660 -21.44 27.12 -3.21
C THR A 660 -21.40 26.43 -1.85
N TYR A 661 -21.40 27.22 -0.78
CA TYR A 661 -21.24 26.71 0.58
C TYR A 661 -21.98 27.60 1.59
N GLU A 662 -22.26 27.03 2.75
CA GLU A 662 -22.83 27.68 3.92
C GLU A 662 -22.13 27.15 5.18
N ILE A 663 -21.77 28.02 6.13
CA ILE A 663 -21.16 27.65 7.41
C ILE A 663 -22.09 28.12 8.53
N ASN A 664 -22.67 27.16 9.25
CA ASN A 664 -23.58 27.38 10.36
C ASN A 664 -22.96 26.81 11.65
N GLY A 665 -22.20 27.65 12.35
CA GLY A 665 -21.41 27.22 13.50
C GLY A 665 -20.30 26.26 13.06
N ASN A 666 -20.37 25.00 13.51
CA ASN A 666 -19.43 23.94 13.11
C ASN A 666 -19.91 23.13 11.90
N GLU A 667 -21.15 23.31 11.46
CA GLU A 667 -21.71 22.57 10.31
C GLU A 667 -21.45 23.33 9.01
N ILE A 668 -21.00 22.61 7.99
CA ILE A 668 -20.66 23.15 6.68
C ILE A 668 -21.44 22.35 5.65
N THR A 669 -22.27 23.05 4.88
CA THR A 669 -22.99 22.49 3.75
C THR A 669 -22.38 23.03 2.46
N PHE A 670 -22.10 22.17 1.49
CA PHE A 670 -21.58 22.62 0.19
C PHE A 670 -22.00 21.72 -0.96
N LYS A 671 -22.01 22.30 -2.16
CA LYS A 671 -22.26 21.61 -3.43
C LYS A 671 -21.49 22.30 -4.54
N SER A 672 -21.25 21.61 -5.64
CA SER A 672 -20.58 22.20 -6.80
C SER A 672 -21.35 21.98 -8.10
N SER A 673 -21.34 22.96 -9.01
CA SER A 673 -21.89 22.83 -10.35
C SER A 673 -21.00 22.03 -11.32
N GLU A 674 -19.83 21.57 -10.86
CA GLU A 674 -18.84 20.79 -11.62
C GLU A 674 -18.26 19.67 -10.76
N ASP A 675 -17.74 18.62 -11.40
CA ASP A 675 -17.09 17.50 -10.70
C ASP A 675 -15.69 17.91 -10.20
N PHE A 676 -15.31 17.39 -9.04
CA PHE A 676 -13.99 17.55 -8.42
C PHE A 676 -13.60 19.02 -8.19
N ARG A 677 -14.38 19.71 -7.38
CA ARG A 677 -14.12 21.11 -6.98
C ARG A 677 -13.91 21.20 -5.48
N SER A 678 -12.96 22.01 -5.06
CA SER A 678 -12.53 22.02 -3.67
C SER A 678 -13.16 23.12 -2.84
N LEU A 679 -13.50 22.77 -1.61
CA LEU A 679 -13.79 23.67 -0.50
C LEU A 679 -12.73 23.48 0.57
N ILE A 680 -12.07 24.56 0.98
CA ILE A 680 -10.98 24.51 1.93
C ILE A 680 -11.34 25.36 3.14
N ILE A 681 -11.27 24.73 4.30
CA ILE A 681 -11.67 25.31 5.58
C ILE A 681 -10.44 25.41 6.48
N LYS A 682 -10.22 26.59 7.03
CA LYS A 682 -9.25 26.83 8.09
C LYS A 682 -9.94 26.68 9.44
N TYR A 683 -9.30 26.00 10.39
CA TYR A 683 -9.83 25.80 11.73
C TYR A 683 -8.71 25.76 12.77
N ASP A 684 -9.07 25.99 14.03
CA ASP A 684 -8.17 25.94 15.19
C ASP A 684 -8.00 24.50 15.67
N ASN A 685 -6.77 24.07 15.88
CA ASN A 685 -6.48 22.80 16.52
C ASN A 685 -6.68 22.91 18.04
N ILE A 686 -7.88 22.57 18.50
CA ILE A 686 -8.27 22.73 19.91
C ILE A 686 -7.35 21.90 20.82
N ASN A 687 -6.95 20.71 20.38
CA ASN A 687 -6.08 19.80 21.14
C ASN A 687 -4.66 20.35 21.32
N TYR A 688 -4.11 21.04 20.31
CA TYR A 688 -2.82 21.71 20.44
C TYR A 688 -2.88 22.90 21.42
N SER A 689 -3.99 23.65 21.42
CA SER A 689 -4.18 24.76 22.35
C SER A 689 -4.24 24.30 23.82
N ASN A 690 -4.84 23.14 24.07
CA ASN A 690 -4.97 22.56 25.41
C ASN A 690 -3.61 22.07 25.95
N ASN A 691 -2.78 21.47 25.11
CA ASN A 691 -1.41 21.09 25.51
C ASN A 691 -0.53 22.32 25.83
N LYS A 692 -0.64 23.42 25.07
CA LYS A 692 0.06 24.67 25.41
C LYS A 692 -0.39 25.25 26.75
N LYS A 693 -1.70 25.25 27.04
CA LYS A 693 -2.21 25.70 28.34
C LYS A 693 -1.71 24.82 29.49
N GLY A 694 -1.66 23.50 29.29
CA GLY A 694 -1.08 22.56 30.26
C GLY A 694 0.41 22.82 30.53
N ILE A 695 1.21 23.03 29.48
CA ILE A 695 2.64 23.35 29.61
C ILE A 695 2.84 24.71 30.29
N ILE A 696 2.07 25.74 29.94
CA ILE A 696 2.16 27.05 30.57
C ILE A 696 1.76 26.97 32.05
N ALA A 697 0.66 26.28 32.38
CA ALA A 697 0.25 26.06 33.76
C ALA A 697 1.32 25.29 34.56
N GLY A 698 1.90 24.24 33.97
CA GLY A 698 2.99 23.48 34.58
C GLY A 698 4.24 24.33 34.84
N SER A 699 4.64 25.15 33.88
CA SER A 699 5.77 26.08 34.03
C SER A 699 5.51 27.16 35.09
N VAL A 700 4.30 27.74 35.13
CA VAL A 700 3.92 28.72 36.15
C VAL A 700 3.94 28.09 37.55
N ILE A 701 3.39 26.89 37.71
CA ILE A 701 3.43 26.14 38.97
C ILE A 701 4.89 25.84 39.36
N GLY A 702 5.72 25.41 38.41
CA GLY A 702 7.14 25.14 38.65
C GLY A 702 7.90 26.38 39.14
N VAL A 703 7.67 27.54 38.53
CA VAL A 703 8.26 28.82 38.96
C VAL A 703 7.79 29.20 40.36
N ILE A 704 6.49 29.04 40.66
CA ILE A 704 5.94 29.31 42.01
C ILE A 704 6.60 28.42 43.05
N VAL A 705 6.78 27.12 42.77
CA VAL A 705 7.45 26.18 43.68
C VAL A 705 8.90 26.60 43.93
N VAL A 706 9.64 26.98 42.88
CA VAL A 706 11.02 27.46 43.02
C VAL A 706 11.08 28.73 43.87
N ILE A 707 10.17 29.69 43.67
CA ILE A 707 10.08 30.90 44.50
C ILE A 707 9.81 30.55 45.96
N ILE A 708 8.88 29.63 46.24
CA ILE A 708 8.57 29.19 47.61
C ILE A 708 9.82 28.57 48.26
N VAL A 709 10.54 27.69 47.55
CA VAL A 709 11.78 27.06 48.06
C VAL A 709 12.85 28.11 48.36
N ILE A 710 13.09 29.05 47.45
CA ILE A 710 14.05 30.15 47.67
C ILE A 710 13.64 30.98 48.88
N THR A 711 12.36 31.33 49.00
CA THR A 711 11.84 32.13 50.13
C THR A 711 12.03 31.39 51.45
N ALA A 712 11.75 30.09 51.49
CA ALA A 712 11.97 29.26 52.68
C ALA A 712 13.46 29.19 53.06
N VAL A 713 14.35 29.01 52.09
CA VAL A 713 15.81 29.01 52.32
C VAL A 713 16.28 30.36 52.87
N VAL A 714 15.83 31.47 52.29
CA VAL A 714 16.15 32.82 52.80
C VAL A 714 15.65 32.99 54.23
N PHE A 715 14.44 32.53 54.54
CA PHE A 715 13.90 32.58 55.91
C PHE A 715 14.75 31.78 56.90
N ILE A 716 15.20 30.58 56.52
CA ILE A 716 16.09 29.75 57.33
C ILE A 716 17.42 30.45 57.57
N ILE A 717 18.02 31.05 56.53
CA ILE A 717 19.28 31.80 56.65
C ILE A 717 19.11 33.01 57.58
N LEU A 718 18.04 33.79 57.41
CA LEU A 718 17.75 34.95 58.25
C LEU A 718 17.50 34.57 59.70
N LYS A 719 16.77 33.47 59.96
CA LYS A 719 16.55 32.93 61.31
C LYS A 719 17.88 32.53 61.96
N LYS A 720 18.73 31.80 61.24
CA LYS A 720 20.04 31.36 61.72
C LYS A 720 21.00 32.53 61.98
N LYS A 721 20.93 33.58 61.16
CA LYS A 721 21.70 34.82 61.38
C LYS A 721 21.24 35.56 62.64
N LYS A 722 19.95 35.52 62.96
CA LYS A 722 19.38 36.14 64.17
C LYS A 722 19.75 35.37 65.44
N GLU A 723 19.75 34.04 65.38
CA GLU A 723 20.24 33.17 66.46
C GLU A 723 21.75 33.39 66.73
N ASN A 724 22.58 33.44 65.68
CA ASN A 724 24.01 33.75 65.84
C ASN A 724 24.28 35.17 66.39
N GLN A 725 23.38 36.14 66.14
CA GLN A 725 23.48 37.49 66.72
C GLN A 725 23.04 37.54 68.18
N SER A 726 22.10 36.68 68.62
CA SER A 726 21.79 36.58 70.05
C SER A 726 22.92 35.91 70.83
N ASP A 727 23.57 34.90 70.24
CA ASP A 727 24.67 34.19 70.89
C ASP A 727 25.92 35.08 71.02
N ALA A 728 26.22 35.89 69.99
CA ALA A 728 27.29 36.89 70.06
C ALA A 728 27.01 38.04 71.07
N ALA A 729 25.73 38.37 71.30
CA ALA A 729 25.34 39.36 72.31
C ALA A 729 25.47 38.82 73.75
N VAL A 730 25.34 37.50 73.94
CA VAL A 730 25.54 36.84 75.24
C VAL A 730 27.04 36.67 75.55
N GLU A 731 27.89 36.40 74.56
CA GLU A 731 29.35 36.33 74.75
C GLU A 731 29.97 37.69 75.12
N HIS A 732 29.46 38.80 74.56
CA HIS A 732 29.93 40.14 74.94
C HIS A 732 29.52 40.58 76.35
N MET A 733 28.53 39.92 76.96
CA MET A 733 28.06 40.20 78.32
C MET A 733 28.79 39.38 79.40
N GLN A 734 29.65 38.43 79.01
CA GLN A 734 30.52 37.66 79.93
C GLN A 734 31.98 38.12 79.94
N ILE A 735 32.34 39.16 79.15
CA ILE A 735 33.69 39.76 79.09
C ILE A 735 33.73 41.16 79.77
N VAL A 736 32.62 41.60 80.36
CA VAL A 736 32.55 42.76 81.29
C VAL A 736 32.21 42.23 82.67
#